data_AF-A0A397C1R8-F1
#
_entry.id   AF-A0A397C1R8-F1
#
_cell.length_a   1.000
_cell.length_b   1.000
_cell.length_c   1.000
_cell.angle_alpha   90.00
_cell.angle_beta   90.00
_cell.angle_gamma   90.00
#
_symmetry.space_group_name_H-M   'P 1'
#
loop_
_entity.id
_entity.type
_entity.pdbx_description
1 polymer ?
#
loop_
_entity_poly.entity_id
_entity_poly.type
_entity_poly.pdbx_seq_one_letter_code
_entity_poly.pdbx_strand_id
1 'polypeptide(L)'
;MQRSIRVSIDRGGTFTDVYAEMGTSASDVQVKVIKLLSEDPANYPDAPREGIRRILEEFTGIPHPRNQPVDTSRLEYIRMGTTVATNALLERNGERTALVITKGFRDLLYIGNQSRPKIFDLEITSPDMLYEEVVEVNERVQLVFENDRRPTDIRGVSGDYVRVLDPLDLVDLRAQLSAVRAKGIKSVAVVLVHSYTFTQHEQQIGSLAHELGFSQISLSSEIMPMIKMVPRGFTSCADAYLTPVIKDYLHSFCSGFDSNLNDVKISFMQSDGGLTPMSSFFGNRAILSGPAGGVVGYARTTRPPRLPAPLPVIGFDMGGTSTDVSRYDGTFEHVFESVTANVPIRAPQLDIQTVAAGGGSRLFYKNQLFVVGPESVRAHPGPVCYRKNGYLSVTDANLVTGRIVPQRSTKYSLGCVVENEPLDVEGTRKAFQTLSDEINASQQTAYSVEAIASGFLRVANEAMCRPIRNLTQMRGFDITTHVLACFGGAGPQHACSIAKALGYDVVEAYYVVGGLTIWLHRMSKVYIQRYSGILSAYGLSLADSVIDKQWPASCPYVASEKPSLVAKLQSLASVVLADLKAEGFDETHSTLEYFLNLRYEGTDTALMTRAVLPAGTTVQAGLLAFDFDTAFTTKYQQEFGFLLHARSVLVDDIRVRGTFSPPSNSQSTPTTISTTSASPHATTPLYFDELNAWKPVPVYLHSEMLHTQTVVQGPAIIMQNQATVVVESEWTAEILPNGDLYLYLSAPSSALADQVHDQDVAPVVVMDPIQLSVFSHRFMGIAEQMGRTLARTSVSVNIK
;
A
#
# COMPACT_ATOMS: atom_id res chain seq x y z
N MET A 1 37.56 -6.62 -6.42
CA MET A 1 36.97 -7.44 -5.35
C MET A 1 35.62 -7.95 -5.84
N GLN A 2 35.17 -9.14 -5.43
CA GLN A 2 33.84 -9.63 -5.81
C GLN A 2 32.76 -8.82 -5.08
N ARG A 3 31.74 -8.36 -5.82
CA ARG A 3 30.53 -7.75 -5.26
C ARG A 3 29.74 -8.83 -4.52
N SER A 4 29.33 -8.52 -3.31
CA SER A 4 28.77 -9.52 -2.39
C SER A 4 27.70 -8.95 -1.46
N ILE A 5 27.35 -7.67 -1.58
CA ILE A 5 26.39 -7.01 -0.69
C ILE A 5 25.19 -6.58 -1.52
N ARG A 6 24.00 -7.02 -1.10
CA ARG A 6 22.70 -6.68 -1.69
C ARG A 6 21.90 -5.93 -0.65
N VAL A 7 21.45 -4.72 -0.96
CA VAL A 7 20.76 -3.86 0.01
C VAL A 7 19.37 -3.50 -0.48
N SER A 8 18.36 -3.68 0.37
CA SER A 8 17.00 -3.21 0.17
C SER A 8 16.62 -2.23 1.27
N ILE A 9 16.08 -1.08 0.89
CA ILE A 9 15.82 0.04 1.79
C ILE A 9 14.38 0.52 1.62
N ASP A 10 13.63 0.61 2.72
CA ASP A 10 12.37 1.33 2.75
C ASP A 10 12.53 2.62 3.57
N ARG A 11 12.46 3.77 2.89
CA ARG A 11 12.50 5.08 3.53
C ARG A 11 11.08 5.53 3.85
N GLY A 12 10.61 5.16 5.05
CA GLY A 12 9.38 5.66 5.63
C GLY A 12 9.51 7.09 6.16
N GLY A 13 8.39 7.65 6.65
CA GLY A 13 8.37 9.00 7.22
C GLY A 13 9.06 9.13 8.58
N THR A 14 8.99 8.09 9.41
CA THR A 14 9.59 8.10 10.77
C THR A 14 10.94 7.36 10.82
N PHE A 15 10.98 6.16 10.23
CA PHE A 15 12.17 5.32 10.24
C PHE A 15 12.53 4.91 8.81
N THR A 16 13.83 4.74 8.59
CA THR A 16 14.38 4.06 7.42
C THR A 16 14.79 2.66 7.82
N ASP A 17 14.20 1.68 7.14
CA ASP A 17 14.41 0.26 7.35
C ASP A 17 15.35 -0.28 6.27
N VAL A 18 16.44 -0.93 6.70
CA VAL A 18 17.48 -1.44 5.81
C VAL A 18 17.63 -2.93 6.04
N TYR A 19 17.44 -3.69 4.97
CA TYR A 19 17.70 -5.13 4.89
C TYR A 19 18.91 -5.36 3.98
N ALA A 20 19.91 -6.09 4.46
CA ALA A 20 21.10 -6.41 3.68
C ALA A 20 21.45 -7.89 3.76
N GLU A 21 21.82 -8.44 2.60
CA GLU A 21 22.42 -9.75 2.44
C GLU A 21 23.88 -9.58 2.06
N MET A 22 24.77 -10.24 2.80
CA MET A 22 26.21 -10.12 2.64
C MET A 22 26.81 -11.52 2.44
N GLY A 23 27.34 -11.79 1.25
CA GLY A 23 27.93 -13.07 0.88
C GLY A 23 27.92 -13.34 -0.62
N THR A 24 28.86 -14.15 -1.09
CA THR A 24 29.04 -14.48 -2.52
C THR A 24 28.36 -15.80 -2.94
N SER A 25 27.94 -16.62 -1.98
CA SER A 25 27.23 -17.89 -2.18
C SER A 25 26.01 -17.95 -1.27
N ALA A 26 24.93 -18.60 -1.72
CA ALA A 26 23.71 -18.83 -0.93
C ALA A 26 23.96 -19.53 0.42
N SER A 27 25.06 -20.30 0.53
CA SER A 27 25.47 -20.99 1.76
C SER A 27 26.21 -20.12 2.78
N ASP A 28 26.61 -18.91 2.41
CA ASP A 28 27.43 -17.99 3.23
C ASP A 28 26.81 -16.58 3.29
N VAL A 29 25.50 -16.47 3.09
CA VAL A 29 24.78 -15.20 3.18
C VAL A 29 24.53 -14.86 4.65
N GLN A 30 25.19 -13.81 5.13
CA GLN A 30 24.89 -13.17 6.39
C GLN A 30 23.83 -12.09 6.17
N VAL A 31 22.79 -12.09 7.02
CA VAL A 31 21.73 -11.09 6.96
C VAL A 31 21.96 -10.03 8.03
N LYS A 32 21.86 -8.76 7.64
CA LYS A 32 21.87 -7.62 8.56
C LYS A 32 20.59 -6.80 8.39
N VAL A 33 20.03 -6.38 9.52
CA VAL A 33 18.91 -5.44 9.56
C VAL A 33 19.32 -4.22 10.37
N ILE A 34 19.08 -3.03 9.82
CA ILE A 34 19.31 -1.74 10.49
C ILE A 34 18.04 -0.90 10.40
N LYS A 35 17.68 -0.24 11.50
CA LYS A 35 16.59 0.74 11.57
C LYS A 35 17.18 2.06 12.04
N LEU A 36 16.98 3.12 11.24
CA LEU A 36 17.47 4.47 11.50
C LEU A 36 16.30 5.44 11.55
N LEU A 37 16.46 6.59 12.20
CA LEU A 37 15.51 7.69 12.04
C LEU A 37 15.61 8.22 10.60
N SER A 38 14.47 8.48 9.96
CA SER A 38 14.48 8.98 8.57
C SER A 38 15.11 10.36 8.45
N GLU A 39 15.05 11.15 9.52
CA GLU A 39 15.62 12.50 9.61
C GLU A 39 16.34 12.66 10.95
N ASP A 40 17.66 12.86 10.87
CA ASP A 40 18.53 13.07 12.04
C ASP A 40 19.77 13.89 11.62
N PRO A 41 19.57 15.17 11.26
CA PRO A 41 20.62 16.01 10.68
C PRO A 41 21.81 16.25 11.63
N ALA A 42 21.64 16.02 12.94
CA ALA A 42 22.72 16.10 13.91
C ALA A 42 23.73 14.96 13.76
N ASN A 43 23.29 13.80 13.24
CA ASN A 43 24.12 12.60 13.14
C ASN A 43 24.49 12.25 11.69
N TYR A 44 23.57 12.36 10.74
CA TYR A 44 23.82 12.03 9.33
C TYR A 44 22.94 12.86 8.38
N PRO A 45 23.44 13.19 7.18
CA PRO A 45 22.69 13.96 6.20
C PRO A 45 21.60 13.15 5.48
N ASP A 46 21.73 11.82 5.42
CA ASP A 46 20.80 10.93 4.71
C ASP A 46 20.81 9.53 5.35
N ALA A 47 19.63 9.05 5.75
CA ALA A 47 19.48 7.78 6.47
C ALA A 47 19.76 6.54 5.59
N PRO A 48 19.26 6.44 4.33
CA PRO A 48 19.64 5.35 3.43
C PRO A 48 21.15 5.19 3.25
N ARG A 49 21.87 6.28 3.00
CA ARG A 49 23.33 6.29 2.87
C ARG A 49 24.03 5.86 4.15
N GLU A 50 23.59 6.38 5.30
CA GLU A 50 24.14 5.99 6.60
C GLU A 50 23.93 4.48 6.87
N GLY A 51 22.78 3.93 6.49
CA GLY A 51 22.51 2.50 6.58
C GLY A 51 23.50 1.67 5.77
N ILE A 52 23.68 2.01 4.49
CA ILE A 52 24.65 1.35 3.60
C ILE A 52 26.08 1.47 4.16
N ARG A 53 26.46 2.66 4.63
CA ARG A 53 27.78 2.92 5.23
C ARG A 53 28.05 1.99 6.42
N ARG A 54 27.10 1.88 7.36
CA ARG A 54 27.23 0.99 8.54
C ARG A 54 27.36 -0.48 8.14
N ILE A 55 26.61 -0.92 7.14
CA ILE A 55 26.70 -2.30 6.62
C ILE A 55 28.07 -2.57 6.01
N LEU A 56 28.57 -1.64 5.20
CA LEU A 56 29.89 -1.77 4.57
C LEU A 56 31.01 -1.79 5.60
N GLU A 57 30.98 -0.90 6.60
CA GLU A 57 31.95 -0.89 7.70
C GLU A 57 31.97 -2.21 8.46
N GLU A 58 30.79 -2.72 8.83
CA GLU A 58 30.66 -3.97 9.58
C GLU A 58 31.15 -5.18 8.77
N PHE A 59 30.79 -5.24 7.48
CA PHE A 59 31.15 -6.38 6.63
C PHE A 59 32.61 -6.37 6.19
N THR A 60 33.16 -5.20 5.88
CA THR A 60 34.54 -5.09 5.37
C THR A 60 35.57 -4.90 6.48
N GLY A 61 35.15 -4.43 7.65
CA GLY A 61 36.05 -3.96 8.71
C GLY A 61 36.80 -2.68 8.35
N ILE A 62 36.48 -2.04 7.22
CA ILE A 62 37.12 -0.82 6.73
C ILE A 62 36.28 0.37 7.20
N PRO A 63 36.85 1.37 7.89
CA PRO A 63 36.13 2.57 8.25
C PRO A 63 35.69 3.37 7.01
N HIS A 64 34.46 3.86 7.01
CA HIS A 64 33.90 4.77 6.01
C HIS A 64 33.54 6.09 6.71
N PRO A 65 34.44 7.10 6.70
CA PRO A 65 34.20 8.38 7.35
C PRO A 65 32.96 9.09 6.81
N ARG A 66 32.13 9.66 7.70
CA ARG A 66 30.86 10.34 7.32
C ARG A 66 31.04 11.53 6.36
N ASN A 67 32.23 12.11 6.29
CA ASN A 67 32.56 13.27 5.46
C ASN A 67 33.18 12.91 4.10
N GLN A 68 33.24 11.62 3.75
CA GLN A 68 33.75 11.16 2.46
C GLN A 68 32.68 10.32 1.73
N PRO A 69 32.72 10.27 0.38
CA PRO A 69 31.86 9.36 -0.37
C PRO A 69 32.05 7.90 0.06
N VAL A 70 30.96 7.15 0.13
CA VAL A 70 30.98 5.74 0.52
C VAL A 70 31.47 4.88 -0.65
N ASP A 71 32.45 3.99 -0.43
CA ASP A 71 32.96 3.05 -1.45
C ASP A 71 31.92 1.97 -1.80
N THR A 72 31.67 1.82 -3.09
CA THR A 72 30.62 0.95 -3.65
C THR A 72 31.15 -0.34 -4.26
N SER A 73 32.47 -0.59 -4.20
CA SER A 73 33.14 -1.73 -4.84
C SER A 73 32.61 -3.11 -4.44
N ARG A 74 31.96 -3.22 -3.27
CA ARG A 74 31.37 -4.45 -2.73
C ARG A 74 29.86 -4.58 -2.96
N LEU A 75 29.19 -3.51 -3.41
CA LEU A 75 27.75 -3.48 -3.62
C LEU A 75 27.38 -4.13 -4.97
N GLU A 76 26.49 -5.12 -4.91
CA GLU A 76 25.94 -5.79 -6.09
C GLU A 76 24.76 -4.98 -6.65
N TYR A 77 23.79 -4.65 -5.79
CA TYR A 77 22.66 -3.81 -6.13
C TYR A 77 22.10 -3.07 -4.90
N ILE A 78 21.35 -2.00 -5.17
CA ILE A 78 20.53 -1.28 -4.20
C ILE A 78 19.09 -1.29 -4.72
N ARG A 79 18.15 -1.67 -3.85
CA ARG A 79 16.70 -1.55 -4.11
C ARG A 79 16.10 -0.60 -3.09
N MET A 80 15.30 0.37 -3.53
CA MET A 80 14.79 1.40 -2.64
C MET A 80 13.31 1.71 -2.84
N GLY A 81 12.59 1.83 -1.74
CA GLY A 81 11.25 2.40 -1.64
C GLY A 81 11.36 3.76 -0.98
N THR A 82 10.60 4.74 -1.45
CA THR A 82 10.72 6.12 -0.95
C THR A 82 9.38 6.81 -0.85
N THR A 83 9.17 7.52 0.25
CA THR A 83 7.97 8.32 0.48
C THR A 83 8.10 9.77 -0.03
N VAL A 84 9.21 10.13 -0.68
CA VAL A 84 9.50 11.50 -1.16
C VAL A 84 8.38 12.07 -2.03
N ALA A 85 7.89 11.30 -3.01
CA ALA A 85 6.82 11.75 -3.90
C ALA A 85 5.51 12.00 -3.15
N THR A 86 5.12 11.05 -2.28
CA THR A 86 3.91 11.15 -1.47
C THR A 86 3.97 12.35 -0.52
N ASN A 87 5.10 12.56 0.15
CA ASN A 87 5.27 13.68 1.08
C ASN A 87 5.27 15.02 0.35
N ALA A 88 5.98 15.14 -0.77
CA ALA A 88 5.96 16.36 -1.61
C ALA A 88 4.54 16.71 -2.08
N LEU A 89 3.73 15.70 -2.41
CA LEU A 89 2.33 15.90 -2.79
C LEU A 89 1.45 16.36 -1.61
N LEU A 90 1.62 15.75 -0.44
CA LEU A 90 0.87 16.08 0.79
C LEU A 90 1.23 17.46 1.34
N GLU A 91 2.52 17.83 1.30
CA GLU A 91 3.05 19.09 1.81
C GLU A 91 2.97 20.22 0.79
N ARG A 92 2.48 19.94 -0.43
CA ARG A 92 2.46 20.89 -1.56
C ARG A 92 3.85 21.49 -1.83
N ASN A 93 4.87 20.65 -1.79
CA ASN A 93 6.27 21.00 -1.98
C ASN A 93 6.86 20.32 -3.23
N GLY A 94 6.27 20.61 -4.39
CA GLY A 94 6.74 20.16 -5.70
C GLY A 94 7.24 21.30 -6.60
N GLU A 95 7.61 20.95 -7.82
CA GLU A 95 8.16 21.91 -8.79
C GLU A 95 7.06 22.83 -9.33
N ARG A 96 7.39 24.11 -9.47
CA ARG A 96 6.50 25.10 -10.11
C ARG A 96 6.19 24.68 -11.53
N THR A 97 4.90 24.47 -11.81
CA THR A 97 4.41 23.81 -13.02
C THR A 97 3.39 24.68 -13.75
N ALA A 98 3.49 24.74 -15.08
CA ALA A 98 2.45 25.30 -15.95
C ALA A 98 1.61 24.20 -16.61
N LEU A 99 0.33 24.47 -16.84
CA LEU A 99 -0.58 23.65 -17.62
C LEU A 99 -0.73 24.23 -19.03
N VAL A 100 -0.46 23.43 -20.04
CA VAL A 100 -0.75 23.74 -21.45
C VAL A 100 -1.97 22.94 -21.86
N ILE A 101 -3.04 23.63 -22.26
CA ILE A 101 -4.36 23.04 -22.50
C ILE A 101 -5.01 23.61 -23.75
N THR A 102 -5.88 22.83 -24.41
CA THR A 102 -6.69 23.31 -25.54
C THR A 102 -7.50 24.55 -25.13
N LYS A 103 -7.52 25.58 -25.98
CA LYS A 103 -8.27 26.82 -25.73
C LYS A 103 -9.76 26.58 -25.49
N GLY A 104 -10.33 27.29 -24.52
CA GLY A 104 -11.70 27.15 -24.02
C GLY A 104 -11.81 26.17 -22.83
N PHE A 105 -10.71 25.52 -22.43
CA PHE A 105 -10.67 24.57 -21.31
C PHE A 105 -9.75 25.01 -20.17
N ARG A 106 -9.40 26.31 -20.08
CA ARG A 106 -8.55 26.89 -19.04
C ARG A 106 -8.83 26.34 -17.62
N ASP A 107 -10.10 26.33 -17.24
CA ASP A 107 -10.53 25.99 -15.88
C ASP A 107 -10.96 24.52 -15.73
N LEU A 108 -10.73 23.67 -16.74
CA LEU A 108 -11.23 22.29 -16.75
C LEU A 108 -10.75 21.48 -15.54
N LEU A 109 -9.46 21.55 -15.20
CA LEU A 109 -8.93 20.83 -14.04
C LEU A 109 -9.34 21.47 -12.73
N TYR A 110 -9.51 22.80 -12.69
CA TYR A 110 -10.01 23.51 -11.51
C TYR A 110 -11.45 23.10 -11.18
N ILE A 111 -12.30 22.94 -12.20
CA ILE A 111 -13.67 22.43 -12.06
C ILE A 111 -13.67 20.94 -11.68
N GLY A 112 -12.74 20.17 -12.24
CA GLY A 112 -12.59 18.74 -11.97
C GLY A 112 -13.85 17.94 -12.35
N ASN A 113 -14.32 17.10 -11.44
CA ASN A 113 -15.55 16.32 -11.59
C ASN A 113 -16.70 16.79 -10.67
N GLN A 114 -16.53 17.93 -9.99
CA GLN A 114 -17.49 18.51 -9.03
C GLN A 114 -17.91 17.56 -7.89
N SER A 115 -17.16 16.48 -7.64
CA SER A 115 -17.49 15.56 -6.56
C SER A 115 -17.30 16.23 -5.20
N ARG A 116 -18.16 15.90 -4.24
CA ARG A 116 -18.09 16.39 -2.86
C ARG A 116 -17.70 15.23 -1.93
N PRO A 117 -16.41 15.06 -1.60
CA PRO A 117 -15.96 13.95 -0.74
C PRO A 117 -16.69 13.92 0.60
N LYS A 118 -17.04 15.10 1.13
CA LYS A 118 -17.87 15.28 2.32
C LYS A 118 -19.16 15.99 1.93
N ILE A 119 -20.12 15.22 1.44
CA ILE A 119 -21.37 15.74 0.85
C ILE A 119 -22.19 16.62 1.82
N PHE A 120 -22.02 16.43 3.13
CA PHE A 120 -22.76 17.15 4.18
C PHE A 120 -22.01 18.34 4.77
N ASP A 121 -20.75 18.59 4.41
CA ASP A 121 -20.03 19.77 4.90
C ASP A 121 -20.72 21.04 4.38
N LEU A 122 -21.01 22.01 5.25
CA LEU A 122 -21.65 23.26 4.84
C LEU A 122 -20.67 24.21 4.15
N GLU A 123 -19.38 24.11 4.50
CA GLU A 123 -18.29 24.86 3.90
C GLU A 123 -17.50 23.95 2.95
N ILE A 124 -17.63 24.18 1.64
CA ILE A 124 -16.90 23.43 0.62
C ILE A 124 -15.56 24.12 0.40
N THR A 125 -14.47 23.44 0.71
CA THR A 125 -13.12 23.90 0.37
C THR A 125 -12.74 23.34 -1.00
N SER A 126 -12.45 24.23 -1.97
CA SER A 126 -11.89 23.82 -3.25
C SER A 126 -10.47 23.26 -3.07
N PRO A 127 -10.13 22.11 -3.68
CA PRO A 127 -8.76 21.59 -3.64
C PRO A 127 -7.78 22.55 -4.33
N ASP A 128 -6.57 22.68 -3.78
CA ASP A 128 -5.48 23.39 -4.44
C ASP A 128 -5.05 22.68 -5.74
N MET A 129 -4.58 23.47 -6.71
CA MET A 129 -4.07 22.96 -7.99
C MET A 129 -2.56 22.71 -7.93
N LEU A 130 -2.08 21.73 -8.72
CA LEU A 130 -0.65 21.42 -8.85
C LEU A 130 0.09 22.31 -9.87
N TYR A 131 -0.63 23.21 -10.53
CA TYR A 131 -0.09 24.15 -11.49
C TYR A 131 -0.37 25.59 -11.05
N GLU A 132 0.48 26.52 -11.44
CA GLU A 132 0.36 27.95 -11.11
C GLU A 132 -0.03 28.82 -12.31
N GLU A 133 0.23 28.36 -13.54
CA GLU A 133 -0.05 29.09 -14.77
C GLU A 133 -0.77 28.20 -15.78
N VAL A 134 -1.67 28.77 -16.58
CA VAL A 134 -2.39 28.06 -17.64
C VAL A 134 -2.20 28.76 -18.97
N VAL A 135 -1.71 28.01 -19.96
CA VAL A 135 -1.50 28.40 -21.34
C VAL A 135 -2.56 27.73 -22.21
N GLU A 136 -3.39 28.55 -22.86
CA GLU A 136 -4.42 28.06 -23.77
C GLU A 136 -3.92 28.03 -25.21
N VAL A 137 -3.84 26.83 -25.78
CA VAL A 137 -3.31 26.60 -27.12
C VAL A 137 -4.42 26.70 -28.15
N ASN A 138 -4.16 27.47 -29.21
CA ASN A 138 -5.01 27.51 -30.40
C ASN A 138 -4.79 26.23 -31.22
N GLU A 139 -5.64 25.23 -30.96
CA GLU A 139 -5.75 23.98 -31.72
C GLU A 139 -7.14 23.37 -31.49
N ARG A 140 -7.62 22.53 -32.43
CA ARG A 140 -8.87 21.80 -32.25
C ARG A 140 -8.87 20.49 -33.02
N VAL A 141 -9.05 19.40 -32.29
CA VAL A 141 -9.30 18.06 -32.83
C VAL A 141 -10.71 17.61 -32.47
N GLN A 142 -11.41 16.97 -33.41
CA GLN A 142 -12.76 16.45 -33.24
C GLN A 142 -12.79 14.95 -33.56
N LEU A 143 -13.50 14.15 -32.76
CA LEU A 143 -13.84 12.77 -33.10
C LEU A 143 -14.86 12.71 -34.24
N VAL A 144 -14.65 11.80 -35.19
CA VAL A 144 -15.51 11.61 -36.35
C VAL A 144 -16.23 10.27 -36.24
N PHE A 145 -17.56 10.32 -36.29
CA PHE A 145 -18.39 9.11 -36.37
C PHE A 145 -18.36 8.51 -37.77
N GLU A 146 -18.54 7.20 -37.89
CA GLU A 146 -18.44 6.48 -39.16
C GLU A 146 -19.34 7.09 -40.26
N ASN A 147 -20.52 7.58 -39.89
CA ASN A 147 -21.49 8.20 -40.81
C ASN A 147 -21.09 9.62 -41.30
N ASP A 148 -20.13 10.30 -40.66
CA ASP A 148 -19.61 11.64 -41.05
C ASP A 148 -18.17 11.59 -41.56
N ARG A 149 -17.66 10.38 -41.86
CA ARG A 149 -16.28 10.17 -42.26
C ARG A 149 -15.97 10.75 -43.65
N ARG A 150 -14.91 11.54 -43.73
CA ARG A 150 -14.32 12.08 -44.96
C ARG A 150 -13.00 11.37 -45.29
N PRO A 151 -12.59 11.33 -46.58
CA PRO A 151 -11.30 10.73 -46.96
C PRO A 151 -10.07 11.39 -46.32
N THR A 152 -10.18 12.65 -45.89
CA THR A 152 -9.12 13.42 -45.23
C THR A 152 -9.03 13.20 -43.73
N ASP A 153 -10.00 12.51 -43.12
CA ASP A 153 -10.00 12.26 -41.69
C ASP A 153 -8.93 11.21 -41.34
N ILE A 154 -8.23 11.46 -40.24
CA ILE A 154 -7.07 10.69 -39.82
C ILE A 154 -7.56 9.58 -38.89
N ARG A 155 -7.10 8.35 -39.10
CA ARG A 155 -7.34 7.28 -38.12
C ARG A 155 -6.35 7.44 -36.96
N GLY A 156 -6.85 7.76 -35.78
CA GLY A 156 -6.05 7.89 -34.56
C GLY A 156 -5.60 6.55 -34.00
N VAL A 157 -4.71 6.59 -33.01
CA VAL A 157 -4.06 5.38 -32.46
C VAL A 157 -5.02 4.46 -31.69
N SER A 158 -6.12 5.00 -31.17
CA SER A 158 -7.20 4.21 -30.53
C SER A 158 -8.00 3.38 -31.55
N GLY A 159 -7.96 3.77 -32.82
CA GLY A 159 -8.82 3.27 -33.90
C GLY A 159 -9.93 4.24 -34.30
N ASP A 160 -10.24 5.23 -33.47
CA ASP A 160 -11.21 6.28 -33.77
C ASP A 160 -10.71 7.19 -34.91
N TYR A 161 -11.62 7.71 -35.72
CA TYR A 161 -11.28 8.73 -36.71
C TYR A 161 -11.32 10.12 -36.08
N VAL A 162 -10.37 10.96 -36.46
CA VAL A 162 -10.25 12.35 -36.01
C VAL A 162 -10.15 13.32 -37.17
N ARG A 163 -10.69 14.52 -36.97
CA ARG A 163 -10.57 15.66 -37.88
C ARG A 163 -9.88 16.80 -37.15
N VAL A 164 -8.79 17.28 -37.71
CA VAL A 164 -8.14 18.52 -37.25
C VAL A 164 -8.95 19.69 -37.82
N LEU A 165 -9.66 20.41 -36.95
CA LEU A 165 -10.44 21.58 -37.33
C LEU A 165 -9.55 22.82 -37.37
N ASP A 166 -8.73 22.99 -36.33
CA ASP A 166 -7.75 24.07 -36.23
C ASP A 166 -6.37 23.45 -35.99
N PRO A 167 -5.38 23.71 -36.87
CA PRO A 167 -4.02 23.24 -36.66
C PRO A 167 -3.35 23.98 -35.49
N LEU A 168 -2.33 23.36 -34.91
CA LEU A 168 -1.53 23.94 -33.83
C LEU A 168 -0.79 25.21 -34.28
N ASP A 169 -1.05 26.35 -33.61
CA ASP A 169 -0.29 27.58 -33.78
C ASP A 169 1.01 27.58 -32.93
N LEU A 170 2.10 27.15 -33.54
CA LEU A 170 3.42 27.10 -32.89
C LEU A 170 4.04 28.49 -32.66
N VAL A 171 3.67 29.50 -33.44
CA VAL A 171 4.26 30.84 -33.34
C VAL A 171 3.74 31.55 -32.10
N ASP A 172 2.43 31.55 -31.93
CA ASP A 172 1.77 32.08 -30.72
C ASP A 172 2.21 31.30 -29.48
N LEU A 173 2.22 29.96 -29.56
CA LEU A 173 2.61 29.11 -28.44
C LEU A 173 4.06 29.37 -27.99
N ARG A 174 5.00 29.60 -28.91
CA ARG A 174 6.38 29.91 -28.56
C ARG A 174 6.47 31.19 -27.72
N ALA A 175 5.72 32.23 -28.05
CA ALA A 175 5.68 33.46 -27.27
C ALA A 175 5.11 33.22 -25.86
N GLN A 176 4.01 32.47 -25.77
CA GLN A 176 3.36 32.15 -24.50
C GLN A 176 4.27 31.31 -23.57
N LEU A 177 4.88 30.24 -24.09
CA LEU A 177 5.80 29.39 -23.32
C LEU A 177 7.08 30.14 -22.91
N SER A 178 7.59 31.04 -23.75
CA SER A 178 8.73 31.91 -23.39
C SER A 178 8.39 32.82 -22.21
N ALA A 179 7.17 33.36 -22.17
CA ALA A 179 6.71 34.19 -21.06
C ALA A 179 6.56 33.38 -19.76
N VAL A 180 6.04 32.14 -19.83
CA VAL A 180 6.01 31.20 -18.70
C VAL A 180 7.42 30.92 -18.18
N ARG A 181 8.37 30.68 -19.10
CA ARG A 181 9.77 30.42 -18.73
C ARG A 181 10.42 31.61 -18.04
N ALA A 182 10.12 32.83 -18.49
CA ALA A 182 10.62 34.06 -17.87
C ALA A 182 10.12 34.27 -16.43
N LYS A 183 9.00 33.66 -16.02
CA LYS A 183 8.50 33.64 -14.63
C LYS A 183 9.25 32.64 -13.73
N GLY A 184 10.21 31.89 -14.28
CA GLY A 184 11.03 30.91 -13.56
C GLY A 184 10.42 29.51 -13.48
N ILE A 185 9.28 29.26 -14.15
CA ILE A 185 8.66 27.93 -14.24
C ILE A 185 9.53 27.04 -15.12
N LYS A 186 9.83 25.83 -14.65
CA LYS A 186 10.70 24.87 -15.37
C LYS A 186 10.00 23.58 -15.77
N SER A 187 8.81 23.34 -15.24
CA SER A 187 8.02 22.15 -15.49
C SER A 187 6.72 22.49 -16.23
N VAL A 188 6.30 21.63 -17.16
CA VAL A 188 5.07 21.81 -17.93
C VAL A 188 4.31 20.50 -18.11
N ALA A 189 3.01 20.54 -17.86
CA ALA A 189 2.07 19.47 -18.20
C ALA A 189 1.28 19.87 -19.45
N VAL A 190 1.22 18.99 -20.45
CA VAL A 190 0.49 19.25 -21.71
C VAL A 190 -0.70 18.32 -21.79
N VAL A 191 -1.91 18.88 -21.87
CA VAL A 191 -3.18 18.14 -21.83
C VAL A 191 -4.12 18.69 -22.90
N LEU A 192 -4.20 18.02 -24.05
CA LEU A 192 -5.10 18.42 -25.13
C LEU A 192 -6.33 17.53 -25.23
N VAL A 193 -7.39 18.09 -25.83
CA VAL A 193 -8.61 17.36 -26.14
C VAL A 193 -8.29 16.25 -27.16
N HIS A 194 -8.80 15.04 -26.90
CA HIS A 194 -8.56 13.85 -27.74
C HIS A 194 -7.09 13.45 -27.98
N SER A 195 -6.14 13.97 -27.20
CA SER A 195 -4.71 13.62 -27.34
C SER A 195 -4.40 12.14 -27.11
N TYR A 196 -5.25 11.41 -26.39
CA TYR A 196 -5.15 9.96 -26.22
C TYR A 196 -5.22 9.19 -27.56
N THR A 197 -5.84 9.77 -28.60
CA THR A 197 -5.94 9.15 -29.92
C THR A 197 -5.16 9.92 -31.00
N PHE A 198 -5.00 11.24 -30.84
CA PHE A 198 -4.22 12.10 -31.73
C PHE A 198 -3.08 12.79 -30.95
N THR A 199 -1.92 12.12 -30.88
CA THR A 199 -0.79 12.54 -30.03
C THR A 199 0.07 13.64 -30.64
N GLN A 200 -0.06 13.90 -31.94
CA GLN A 200 0.89 14.72 -32.71
C GLN A 200 1.01 16.15 -32.19
N HIS A 201 -0.10 16.81 -31.85
CA HIS A 201 -0.06 18.16 -31.30
C HIS A 201 0.71 18.21 -29.97
N GLU A 202 0.47 17.26 -29.05
CA GLU A 202 1.22 17.22 -27.78
C GLU A 202 2.72 16.99 -28.00
N GLN A 203 3.10 16.11 -28.94
CA GLN A 203 4.51 15.86 -29.29
C GLN A 203 5.22 17.10 -29.86
N GLN A 204 4.52 17.89 -30.68
CA GLN A 204 5.04 19.16 -31.21
C GLN A 204 5.21 20.21 -30.10
N ILE A 205 4.24 20.32 -29.19
CA ILE A 205 4.33 21.18 -28.00
C ILE A 205 5.51 20.76 -27.12
N GLY A 206 5.67 19.46 -26.88
CA GLY A 206 6.78 18.92 -26.08
C GLY A 206 8.14 19.26 -26.69
N SER A 207 8.28 19.11 -28.01
CA SER A 207 9.51 19.48 -28.72
C SER A 207 9.83 20.96 -28.56
N LEU A 208 8.83 21.84 -28.72
CA LEU A 208 8.99 23.28 -28.54
C LEU A 208 9.33 23.65 -27.08
N ALA A 209 8.67 23.03 -26.10
CA ALA A 209 8.97 23.27 -24.69
C ALA A 209 10.41 22.84 -24.34
N HIS A 210 10.89 21.74 -24.93
CA HIS A 210 12.28 21.31 -24.77
C HIS A 210 13.26 22.34 -25.37
N GLU A 211 12.98 22.84 -26.59
CA GLU A 211 13.78 23.92 -27.21
C GLU A 211 13.86 25.19 -26.34
N LEU A 212 12.77 25.54 -25.64
CA LEU A 212 12.70 26.70 -24.75
C LEU A 212 13.33 26.46 -23.36
N GLY A 213 13.88 25.26 -23.13
CA GLY A 213 14.65 24.94 -21.94
C GLY A 213 13.82 24.59 -20.70
N PHE A 214 12.60 24.07 -20.87
CA PHE A 214 11.88 23.41 -19.78
C PHE A 214 12.60 22.11 -19.40
N SER A 215 12.84 21.88 -18.11
CA SER A 215 13.60 20.71 -17.62
C SER A 215 12.73 19.48 -17.42
N GLN A 216 11.42 19.66 -17.28
CA GLN A 216 10.44 18.58 -17.17
C GLN A 216 9.23 18.89 -18.04
N ILE A 217 8.84 17.93 -18.87
CA ILE A 217 7.74 18.03 -19.83
C ILE A 217 6.95 16.73 -19.72
N SER A 218 5.68 16.85 -19.37
CA SER A 218 4.79 15.71 -19.12
C SER A 218 3.65 15.74 -20.12
N LEU A 219 3.76 14.92 -21.17
CA LEU A 219 2.73 14.80 -22.22
C LEU A 219 1.64 13.83 -21.77
N SER A 220 0.39 14.27 -21.79
CA SER A 220 -0.71 13.46 -21.31
C SER A 220 -0.96 12.21 -22.14
N SER A 221 -0.69 12.27 -23.45
CA SER A 221 -0.77 11.12 -24.34
C SER A 221 0.30 10.06 -24.11
N GLU A 222 1.39 10.37 -23.40
CA GLU A 222 2.45 9.40 -23.08
C GLU A 222 2.29 8.84 -21.67
N ILE A 223 1.89 9.68 -20.72
CA ILE A 223 1.77 9.34 -19.30
C ILE A 223 0.54 8.49 -19.02
N MET A 224 -0.61 8.88 -19.58
CA MET A 224 -1.88 8.18 -19.42
C MET A 224 -2.59 8.19 -20.78
N PRO A 225 -2.27 7.26 -21.70
CA PRO A 225 -2.78 7.21 -23.08
C PRO A 225 -4.24 6.72 -23.13
N MET A 226 -5.11 7.32 -22.33
CA MET A 226 -6.47 6.87 -22.07
C MET A 226 -7.47 8.00 -22.24
N ILE A 227 -8.70 7.62 -22.59
CA ILE A 227 -9.84 8.54 -22.65
C ILE A 227 -10.10 9.17 -21.27
N LYS A 228 -10.83 10.29 -21.25
CA LYS A 228 -11.14 11.18 -20.10
C LYS A 228 -10.04 12.22 -19.79
N MET A 229 -10.27 13.44 -20.26
CA MET A 229 -9.31 14.55 -20.18
C MET A 229 -9.04 15.04 -18.75
N VAL A 230 -10.04 15.06 -17.87
CA VAL A 230 -9.88 15.51 -16.47
C VAL A 230 -8.91 14.62 -15.68
N PRO A 231 -9.15 13.31 -15.52
CA PRO A 231 -8.23 12.46 -14.74
C PRO A 231 -6.87 12.28 -15.43
N ARG A 232 -6.83 12.33 -16.78
CA ARG A 232 -5.58 12.39 -17.54
C ARG A 232 -4.78 13.64 -17.21
N GLY A 233 -5.44 14.81 -17.22
CA GLY A 233 -4.78 16.07 -16.89
C GLY A 233 -4.27 16.15 -15.45
N PHE A 234 -5.04 15.64 -14.47
CA PHE A 234 -4.56 15.55 -13.09
C PHE A 234 -3.32 14.66 -12.96
N THR A 235 -3.30 13.51 -13.64
CA THR A 235 -2.15 12.59 -13.62
C THR A 235 -0.91 13.22 -14.27
N SER A 236 -1.07 13.92 -15.40
CA SER A 236 0.02 14.64 -16.07
C SER A 236 0.55 15.81 -15.24
N CYS A 237 -0.33 16.53 -14.54
CA CYS A 237 0.10 17.58 -13.61
C CYS A 237 0.86 17.00 -12.42
N ALA A 238 0.38 15.91 -11.83
CA ALA A 238 1.08 15.22 -10.73
C ALA A 238 2.48 14.75 -11.15
N ASP A 239 2.61 14.21 -12.36
CA ASP A 239 3.91 13.82 -12.91
C ASP A 239 4.87 15.01 -13.09
N ALA A 240 4.40 16.08 -13.73
CA ALA A 240 5.18 17.31 -13.96
C ALA A 240 5.64 17.94 -12.64
N TYR A 241 4.78 17.90 -11.63
CA TYR A 241 5.00 18.48 -10.31
C TYR A 241 6.01 17.69 -9.47
N LEU A 242 5.98 16.34 -9.55
CA LEU A 242 6.73 15.46 -8.65
C LEU A 242 8.04 14.92 -9.25
N THR A 243 8.10 14.70 -10.56
CA THR A 243 9.29 14.12 -11.21
C THR A 243 10.59 14.90 -10.93
N PRO A 244 10.62 16.25 -10.95
CA PRO A 244 11.83 17.01 -10.63
C PRO A 244 12.32 16.79 -9.19
N VAL A 245 11.41 16.80 -8.21
CA VAL A 245 11.73 16.56 -6.79
C VAL A 245 12.37 15.18 -6.60
N ILE A 246 11.83 14.17 -7.29
CA ILE A 246 12.36 12.81 -7.27
C ILE A 246 13.77 12.80 -7.85
N LYS A 247 13.98 13.40 -9.03
CA LYS A 247 15.30 13.46 -9.67
C LYS A 247 16.34 14.15 -8.77
N ASP A 248 15.99 15.27 -8.14
CA ASP A 248 16.90 15.99 -7.23
C ASP A 248 17.27 15.15 -6.00
N TYR A 249 16.29 14.46 -5.41
CA TYR A 249 16.55 13.52 -4.31
C TYR A 249 17.51 12.41 -4.73
N LEU A 250 17.27 11.80 -5.89
CA LEU A 250 18.10 10.72 -6.40
C LEU A 250 19.53 11.17 -6.70
N HIS A 251 19.70 12.35 -7.31
CA HIS A 251 21.01 12.95 -7.54
C HIS A 251 21.76 13.21 -6.23
N SER A 252 21.06 13.74 -5.21
CA SER A 252 21.64 13.96 -3.88
C SER A 252 22.07 12.64 -3.22
N PHE A 253 21.22 11.61 -3.28
CA PHE A 253 21.54 10.27 -2.79
C PHE A 253 22.79 9.70 -3.46
N CYS A 254 22.84 9.69 -4.81
CA CYS A 254 23.97 9.16 -5.57
C CYS A 254 25.27 9.92 -5.31
N SER A 255 25.22 11.25 -5.10
CA SER A 255 26.40 12.07 -4.80
C SER A 255 27.11 11.70 -3.50
N GLY A 256 26.42 10.96 -2.60
CA GLY A 256 26.99 10.46 -1.36
C GLY A 256 27.92 9.25 -1.51
N PHE A 257 28.07 8.72 -2.72
CA PHE A 257 28.84 7.50 -3.03
C PHE A 257 29.95 7.79 -4.03
N ASP A 258 30.98 6.95 -4.03
CA ASP A 258 32.02 7.02 -5.06
C ASP A 258 31.44 6.73 -6.46
N SER A 259 31.99 7.42 -7.46
CA SER A 259 31.54 7.32 -8.86
C SER A 259 30.03 7.52 -9.08
N ASN A 260 29.33 8.17 -8.14
CA ASN A 260 27.88 8.37 -8.16
C ASN A 260 27.04 7.09 -8.40
N LEU A 261 27.52 5.93 -7.92
CA LEU A 261 26.89 4.61 -8.14
C LEU A 261 26.76 4.16 -9.60
N ASN A 262 27.49 4.77 -10.55
CA ASN A 262 27.38 4.46 -11.98
C ASN A 262 27.56 2.97 -12.31
N ASP A 263 28.36 2.25 -11.53
CA ASP A 263 28.61 0.82 -11.76
C ASP A 263 27.65 -0.09 -10.96
N VAL A 264 26.78 0.42 -10.09
CA VAL A 264 25.89 -0.36 -9.21
C VAL A 264 24.47 -0.36 -9.77
N LYS A 265 23.81 -1.52 -9.79
CA LYS A 265 22.40 -1.59 -10.20
C LYS A 265 21.52 -0.99 -9.11
N ILE A 266 20.80 0.09 -9.43
CA ILE A 266 19.84 0.72 -8.53
C ILE A 266 18.43 0.57 -9.12
N SER A 267 17.50 0.08 -8.29
CA SER A 267 16.10 -0.03 -8.67
C SER A 267 15.19 0.57 -7.61
N PHE A 268 14.09 1.18 -8.06
CA PHE A 268 13.09 1.80 -7.21
C PHE A 268 11.78 1.04 -7.29
N MET A 269 11.13 0.89 -6.13
CA MET A 269 9.79 0.35 -6.04
C MET A 269 8.79 1.34 -6.66
N GLN A 270 7.93 0.86 -7.55
CA GLN A 270 6.78 1.59 -8.08
C GLN A 270 5.53 1.28 -7.25
N SER A 271 4.51 2.12 -7.37
CA SER A 271 3.20 1.95 -6.71
C SER A 271 2.51 0.61 -7.01
N ASP A 272 2.88 -0.05 -8.11
CA ASP A 272 2.27 -1.30 -8.58
C ASP A 272 2.97 -2.57 -8.03
N GLY A 273 3.96 -2.41 -7.15
CA GLY A 273 4.74 -3.49 -6.54
C GLY A 273 5.95 -3.96 -7.37
N GLY A 274 6.20 -3.33 -8.53
CA GLY A 274 7.33 -3.66 -9.39
C GLY A 274 8.54 -2.76 -9.19
N LEU A 275 9.73 -3.31 -9.43
CA LEU A 275 10.98 -2.54 -9.48
C LEU A 275 11.21 -1.94 -10.87
N THR A 276 11.74 -0.72 -10.92
CA THR A 276 12.19 -0.05 -12.15
C THR A 276 13.54 0.65 -11.94
N PRO A 277 14.37 0.82 -12.98
CA PRO A 277 15.59 1.61 -12.88
C PRO A 277 15.34 3.08 -12.53
N MET A 278 16.37 3.75 -12.01
CA MET A 278 16.33 5.18 -11.66
C MET A 278 15.88 6.07 -12.83
N SER A 279 16.27 5.75 -14.06
CA SER A 279 15.93 6.52 -15.27
C SER A 279 14.44 6.48 -15.64
N SER A 280 13.72 5.48 -15.14
CA SER A 280 12.32 5.19 -15.48
C SER A 280 11.37 5.44 -14.29
N PHE A 281 11.88 6.03 -13.21
CA PHE A 281 11.13 6.32 -12.00
C PHE A 281 10.53 7.73 -12.02
N PHE A 282 9.25 7.81 -12.39
CA PHE A 282 8.52 9.07 -12.60
C PHE A 282 7.48 9.35 -11.51
N GLY A 283 7.07 10.61 -11.38
CA GLY A 283 6.21 11.11 -10.32
C GLY A 283 4.87 10.40 -10.19
N ASN A 284 4.22 10.11 -11.32
CA ASN A 284 2.93 9.41 -11.32
C ASN A 284 2.99 7.95 -10.81
N ARG A 285 4.17 7.32 -10.82
CA ARG A 285 4.40 5.91 -10.41
C ARG A 285 5.16 5.77 -9.09
N ALA A 286 5.54 6.88 -8.47
CA ALA A 286 6.31 6.91 -7.23
C ALA A 286 5.45 7.04 -5.95
N ILE A 287 4.16 7.39 -6.11
CA ILE A 287 3.23 7.68 -5.01
C ILE A 287 2.84 6.36 -4.32
N LEU A 288 2.95 6.29 -2.99
CA LEU A 288 2.70 5.06 -2.20
C LEU A 288 3.63 3.86 -2.52
N SER A 289 4.86 4.12 -3.00
CA SER A 289 5.82 3.04 -3.27
C SER A 289 6.34 2.28 -2.04
N GLY A 290 6.37 2.90 -0.85
CA GLY A 290 6.83 2.25 0.39
C GLY A 290 5.95 1.07 0.82
N PRO A 291 4.63 1.28 1.07
CA PRO A 291 3.70 0.22 1.43
C PRO A 291 3.63 -0.93 0.41
N ALA A 292 3.85 -0.64 -0.88
CA ALA A 292 3.92 -1.67 -1.94
C ALA A 292 4.98 -2.75 -1.66
N GLY A 293 6.11 -2.36 -1.04
CA GLY A 293 7.12 -3.30 -0.55
C GLY A 293 6.56 -4.31 0.45
N GLY A 294 5.76 -3.84 1.41
CA GLY A 294 5.09 -4.69 2.39
C GLY A 294 4.13 -5.67 1.74
N VAL A 295 3.40 -5.23 0.70
CA VAL A 295 2.51 -6.08 -0.09
C VAL A 295 3.25 -7.22 -0.78
N VAL A 296 4.34 -6.90 -1.46
CA VAL A 296 5.22 -7.91 -2.07
C VAL A 296 5.77 -8.86 -1.00
N GLY A 297 6.20 -8.31 0.14
CA GLY A 297 6.70 -9.07 1.27
C GLY A 297 5.73 -10.16 1.69
N TYR A 298 4.54 -9.82 2.17
CA TYR A 298 3.60 -10.82 2.65
C TYR A 298 3.10 -11.75 1.53
N ALA A 299 2.91 -11.24 0.31
CA ALA A 299 2.45 -12.05 -0.83
C ALA A 299 3.45 -13.17 -1.19
N ARG A 300 4.76 -12.90 -1.04
CA ARG A 300 5.83 -13.85 -1.38
C ARG A 300 6.24 -14.74 -0.21
N THR A 301 6.07 -14.27 1.03
CA THR A 301 6.56 -14.98 2.22
C THR A 301 5.51 -15.78 2.96
N THR A 302 4.24 -15.38 2.91
CA THR A 302 3.19 -16.05 3.72
C THR A 302 2.92 -17.44 3.20
N ARG A 303 3.43 -18.43 3.94
CA ARG A 303 3.26 -19.86 3.65
C ARG A 303 2.81 -20.58 4.91
N PRO A 304 1.50 -20.58 5.22
CA PRO A 304 1.01 -21.31 6.38
C PRO A 304 1.33 -22.81 6.23
N PRO A 305 1.75 -23.48 7.32
CA PRO A 305 2.04 -24.90 7.26
C PRO A 305 0.76 -25.69 7.00
N ARG A 306 0.91 -26.90 6.43
CA ARG A 306 -0.17 -27.89 6.33
C ARG A 306 -1.38 -27.48 5.49
N LEU A 307 -1.28 -26.42 4.69
CA LEU A 307 -2.34 -25.97 3.78
C LEU A 307 -1.84 -25.88 2.33
N PRO A 308 -2.69 -26.18 1.33
CA PRO A 308 -2.32 -26.02 -0.07
C PRO A 308 -2.18 -24.53 -0.42
N ALA A 309 -1.06 -24.14 -1.02
CA ALA A 309 -0.83 -22.80 -1.56
C ALA A 309 -1.22 -22.75 -3.05
N PRO A 310 -1.59 -21.58 -3.60
CA PRO A 310 -1.75 -20.30 -2.91
C PRO A 310 -3.06 -20.22 -2.12
N LEU A 311 -3.01 -19.59 -0.95
CA LEU A 311 -4.20 -19.18 -0.21
C LEU A 311 -4.39 -17.68 -0.36
N PRO A 312 -5.63 -17.18 -0.25
CA PRO A 312 -5.85 -15.76 -0.16
C PRO A 312 -5.29 -15.23 1.18
N VAL A 313 -4.60 -14.10 1.12
CA VAL A 313 -3.90 -13.47 2.24
C VAL A 313 -4.32 -12.01 2.33
N ILE A 314 -4.60 -11.56 3.53
CA ILE A 314 -4.83 -10.15 3.87
C ILE A 314 -3.55 -9.63 4.50
N GLY A 315 -2.93 -8.62 3.90
CA GLY A 315 -1.83 -7.89 4.52
C GLY A 315 -2.37 -6.88 5.54
N PHE A 316 -1.72 -6.82 6.69
CA PHE A 316 -2.02 -5.86 7.75
C PHE A 316 -0.70 -5.26 8.27
N ASP A 317 -0.32 -4.11 7.73
CA ASP A 317 0.86 -3.36 8.14
C ASP A 317 0.46 -2.26 9.11
N MET A 318 0.75 -2.42 10.39
CA MET A 318 0.48 -1.37 11.38
C MET A 318 1.78 -0.76 11.89
N GLY A 319 2.01 0.49 11.46
CA GLY A 319 3.12 1.32 11.88
C GLY A 319 2.78 2.24 13.05
N GLY A 320 3.55 3.32 13.19
CA GLY A 320 3.36 4.33 14.23
C GLY A 320 2.30 5.39 13.91
N THR A 321 1.86 5.55 12.66
CA THR A 321 0.95 6.65 12.27
C THR A 321 -0.31 6.15 11.60
N SER A 322 -0.19 5.10 10.80
CA SER A 322 -1.24 4.54 9.97
C SER A 322 -1.15 3.02 9.96
N THR A 323 -2.21 2.42 9.41
CA THR A 323 -2.25 1.01 9.05
C THR A 323 -2.60 0.87 7.58
N ASP A 324 -1.81 0.10 6.85
CA ASP A 324 -2.03 -0.22 5.44
C ASP A 324 -2.54 -1.65 5.32
N VAL A 325 -3.64 -1.84 4.58
CA VAL A 325 -4.23 -3.15 4.33
C VAL A 325 -4.39 -3.42 2.85
N SER A 326 -4.20 -4.67 2.44
CA SER A 326 -4.31 -5.11 1.04
C SER A 326 -4.65 -6.61 0.98
N ARG A 327 -5.04 -7.10 -0.21
CA ARG A 327 -5.39 -8.51 -0.46
C ARG A 327 -4.51 -9.10 -1.56
N TYR A 328 -4.16 -10.37 -1.42
CA TYR A 328 -3.45 -11.16 -2.44
C TYR A 328 -4.00 -12.58 -2.47
N ASP A 329 -4.23 -13.15 -3.64
CA ASP A 329 -4.75 -14.53 -3.80
C ASP A 329 -4.00 -15.36 -4.84
N GLY A 330 -2.73 -15.02 -5.08
CA GLY A 330 -1.92 -15.59 -6.15
C GLY A 330 -1.65 -14.59 -7.28
N THR A 331 -2.46 -13.53 -7.36
CA THR A 331 -2.19 -12.37 -8.22
C THR A 331 -2.26 -11.07 -7.44
N PHE A 332 -1.44 -10.09 -7.81
CA PHE A 332 -1.52 -8.76 -7.21
C PHE A 332 -2.77 -8.04 -7.71
N GLU A 333 -3.52 -7.45 -6.78
CA GLU A 333 -4.69 -6.64 -7.11
C GLU A 333 -4.24 -5.21 -7.40
N HIS A 334 -4.47 -4.75 -8.63
CA HIS A 334 -4.19 -3.39 -9.05
C HIS A 334 -5.46 -2.55 -9.16
N VAL A 335 -5.41 -1.34 -8.61
CA VAL A 335 -6.34 -0.25 -8.90
C VAL A 335 -5.68 0.71 -9.90
N PHE A 336 -6.51 1.32 -10.75
CA PHE A 336 -6.07 2.24 -11.80
C PHE A 336 -6.59 3.66 -11.59
N GLU A 337 -7.32 3.87 -10.49
CA GLU A 337 -7.83 5.16 -10.06
C GLU A 337 -7.68 5.22 -8.56
N SER A 338 -6.93 6.21 -8.12
CA SER A 338 -6.78 6.53 -6.70
C SER A 338 -6.84 8.04 -6.51
N VAL A 339 -7.08 8.46 -5.28
CA VAL A 339 -7.04 9.87 -4.90
C VAL A 339 -6.03 10.00 -3.77
N THR A 340 -4.97 10.79 -3.99
CA THR A 340 -3.96 11.08 -2.96
C THR A 340 -3.86 12.59 -2.82
N ALA A 341 -3.94 13.10 -1.58
CA ALA A 341 -3.95 14.55 -1.32
C ALA A 341 -5.00 15.33 -2.15
N ASN A 342 -6.19 14.74 -2.32
CA ASN A 342 -7.29 15.24 -3.18
C ASN A 342 -6.95 15.36 -4.67
N VAL A 343 -5.83 14.79 -5.12
CA VAL A 343 -5.47 14.72 -6.54
C VAL A 343 -5.80 13.32 -7.07
N PRO A 344 -6.71 13.21 -8.05
CA PRO A 344 -7.00 11.92 -8.67
C PRO A 344 -5.85 11.52 -9.58
N ILE A 345 -5.32 10.32 -9.38
CA ILE A 345 -4.20 9.77 -10.13
C ILE A 345 -4.68 8.51 -10.84
N ARG A 346 -4.36 8.42 -12.12
CA ARG A 346 -4.67 7.27 -12.98
C ARG A 346 -3.38 6.60 -13.41
N ALA A 347 -2.83 5.80 -12.50
CA ALA A 347 -1.70 4.93 -12.75
C ALA A 347 -1.99 3.56 -12.11
N PRO A 348 -1.40 2.46 -12.61
CA PRO A 348 -1.47 1.18 -11.92
C PRO A 348 -0.84 1.30 -10.54
N GLN A 349 -1.59 0.92 -9.51
CA GLN A 349 -1.14 0.89 -8.12
C GLN A 349 -1.69 -0.37 -7.46
N LEU A 350 -1.00 -0.92 -6.47
CA LEU A 350 -1.58 -1.98 -5.64
C LEU A 350 -2.80 -1.44 -4.87
N ASP A 351 -3.83 -2.27 -4.71
CA ASP A 351 -5.03 -1.93 -3.93
C ASP A 351 -4.70 -1.92 -2.43
N ILE A 352 -4.14 -0.80 -1.98
CA ILE A 352 -3.76 -0.55 -0.59
C ILE A 352 -4.74 0.46 -0.01
N GLN A 353 -5.43 0.07 1.06
CA GLN A 353 -6.25 0.98 1.84
C GLN A 353 -5.52 1.38 3.12
N THR A 354 -5.26 2.68 3.26
CA THR A 354 -4.66 3.25 4.46
C THR A 354 -5.75 3.74 5.41
N VAL A 355 -5.63 3.40 6.69
CA VAL A 355 -6.41 4.00 7.78
C VAL A 355 -5.49 4.79 8.71
N ALA A 356 -5.94 5.95 9.16
CA ALA A 356 -5.24 6.81 10.12
C ALA A 356 -5.33 6.27 11.56
N ALA A 357 -5.07 4.98 11.72
CA ALA A 357 -5.02 4.25 12.98
C ALA A 357 -3.69 3.49 13.01
N GLY A 358 -2.78 3.85 13.92
CA GLY A 358 -1.48 3.22 14.14
C GLY A 358 -1.07 3.35 15.61
N GLY A 359 0.14 2.95 15.97
CA GLY A 359 0.61 3.00 17.37
C GLY A 359 0.56 4.40 17.98
N GLY A 360 0.86 5.44 17.20
CA GLY A 360 0.82 6.84 17.61
C GLY A 360 -0.52 7.54 17.40
N SER A 361 -1.59 6.84 17.01
CA SER A 361 -2.90 7.48 16.91
C SER A 361 -3.34 7.99 18.28
N ARG A 362 -3.66 9.28 18.34
CA ARG A 362 -3.97 9.99 19.57
C ARG A 362 -5.33 9.57 20.12
N LEU A 363 -5.41 9.45 21.44
CA LEU A 363 -6.62 9.05 22.15
C LEU A 363 -7.36 10.28 22.64
N PHE A 364 -8.66 10.35 22.37
CA PHE A 364 -9.53 11.44 22.83
C PHE A 364 -10.81 10.90 23.45
N TYR A 365 -11.33 11.66 24.41
CA TYR A 365 -12.70 11.54 24.87
C TYR A 365 -13.46 12.81 24.46
N LYS A 366 -14.43 12.69 23.56
CA LYS A 366 -15.18 13.84 23.03
C LYS A 366 -16.65 13.47 22.89
N ASN A 367 -17.55 14.34 23.31
CA ASN A 367 -18.99 14.11 23.26
C ASN A 367 -19.40 12.75 23.87
N GLN A 368 -18.76 12.38 24.98
CA GLN A 368 -18.93 11.09 25.67
C GLN A 368 -18.52 9.84 24.87
N LEU A 369 -17.80 9.99 23.76
CA LEU A 369 -17.32 8.89 22.93
C LEU A 369 -15.79 8.76 22.99
N PHE A 370 -15.32 7.52 22.85
CA PHE A 370 -13.90 7.21 22.71
C PHE A 370 -13.52 7.39 21.24
N VAL A 371 -12.53 8.23 20.98
CA VAL A 371 -12.09 8.55 19.61
C VAL A 371 -10.60 8.26 19.49
N VAL A 372 -10.21 7.51 18.47
CA VAL A 372 -8.81 7.19 18.14
C VAL A 372 -8.47 7.83 16.80
N GLY A 373 -7.46 8.70 16.79
CA GLY A 373 -7.07 9.43 15.58
C GLY A 373 -8.13 10.45 15.11
N PRO A 374 -8.05 10.92 13.85
CA PRO A 374 -7.02 10.62 12.85
C PRO A 374 -5.67 11.29 13.15
N GLU A 375 -5.63 12.18 14.14
CA GLU A 375 -4.39 12.80 14.61
C GLU A 375 -3.39 11.75 15.12
N SER A 376 -2.14 11.85 14.69
CA SER A 376 -1.02 11.04 15.19
C SER A 376 -0.07 11.91 16.00
N VAL A 377 0.44 11.37 17.12
CA VAL A 377 1.48 12.01 17.93
C VAL A 377 2.87 11.95 17.28
N ARG A 378 3.01 11.24 16.14
CA ARG A 378 4.24 11.00 15.39
C ARG A 378 5.36 10.44 16.30
N ALA A 379 6.63 10.62 15.95
CA ALA A 379 7.76 10.31 16.84
C ALA A 379 8.22 11.51 17.69
N HIS A 380 7.75 12.71 17.35
CA HIS A 380 7.96 13.94 18.10
C HIS A 380 6.68 14.80 18.01
N PRO A 381 6.05 15.17 19.14
CA PRO A 381 6.47 14.88 20.52
C PRO A 381 6.27 13.41 20.93
N GLY A 382 5.61 12.57 20.14
CA GLY A 382 5.51 11.12 20.40
C GLY A 382 4.45 10.73 21.44
N PRO A 383 4.29 9.42 21.71
CA PRO A 383 3.55 8.90 22.87
C PRO A 383 4.07 9.44 24.20
N VAL A 384 3.21 9.42 25.23
CA VAL A 384 3.64 9.82 26.60
C VAL A 384 4.82 8.97 27.06
N CYS A 385 4.77 7.67 26.78
CA CYS A 385 5.83 6.74 27.18
C CYS A 385 7.22 7.03 26.57
N TYR A 386 7.34 7.92 25.58
CA TYR A 386 8.63 8.30 24.97
C TYR A 386 9.36 9.42 25.74
N ARG A 387 8.79 9.93 26.84
CA ARG A 387 9.41 10.96 27.70
C ARG A 387 9.65 12.31 27.02
N LYS A 388 8.90 12.61 25.96
CA LYS A 388 9.04 13.80 25.10
C LYS A 388 7.90 14.83 25.28
N ASN A 389 7.18 14.75 26.40
CA ASN A 389 5.97 15.55 26.66
C ASN A 389 4.89 15.39 25.55
N GLY A 390 4.69 14.13 25.16
CA GLY A 390 3.72 13.70 24.17
C GLY A 390 2.27 13.64 24.66
N TYR A 391 1.41 13.01 23.86
CA TYR A 391 -0.01 12.78 24.19
C TYR A 391 -0.32 11.29 24.25
N LEU A 392 -1.41 10.92 24.94
CA LEU A 392 -1.88 9.54 25.00
C LEU A 392 -2.15 8.98 23.60
N SER A 393 -1.64 7.78 23.35
CA SER A 393 -1.68 7.08 22.07
C SER A 393 -2.03 5.59 22.19
N VAL A 394 -2.26 4.90 21.08
CA VAL A 394 -2.46 3.43 21.07
C VAL A 394 -1.27 2.68 21.69
N THR A 395 -0.04 3.15 21.48
CA THR A 395 1.18 2.60 22.12
C THR A 395 1.13 2.74 23.63
N ASP A 396 0.62 3.86 24.15
CA ASP A 396 0.43 4.07 25.58
C ASP A 396 -0.62 3.08 26.15
N ALA A 397 -1.71 2.84 25.43
CA ALA A 397 -2.72 1.85 25.83
C ALA A 397 -2.16 0.42 25.84
N ASN A 398 -1.36 0.04 24.85
CA ASN A 398 -0.68 -1.26 24.81
C ASN A 398 0.34 -1.40 25.94
N LEU A 399 1.04 -0.32 26.30
CA LEU A 399 1.98 -0.32 27.43
C LEU A 399 1.25 -0.52 28.77
N VAL A 400 0.19 0.25 29.02
CA VAL A 400 -0.56 0.19 30.29
C VAL A 400 -1.30 -1.11 30.49
N THR A 401 -1.71 -1.78 29.41
CA THR A 401 -2.34 -3.11 29.47
C THR A 401 -1.34 -4.27 29.53
N GLY A 402 -0.03 -3.99 29.50
CA GLY A 402 1.02 -5.02 29.57
C GLY A 402 1.29 -5.75 28.25
N ARG A 403 0.73 -5.27 27.13
CA ARG A 403 0.99 -5.82 25.78
C ARG A 403 2.40 -5.48 25.26
N ILE A 404 3.04 -4.44 25.79
CA ILE A 404 4.44 -4.06 25.50
C ILE A 404 5.29 -4.27 26.75
N VAL A 405 6.43 -4.96 26.62
CA VAL A 405 7.36 -5.23 27.71
C VAL A 405 8.44 -4.12 27.80
N PRO A 406 8.47 -3.29 28.87
CA PRO A 406 9.31 -2.08 28.92
C PRO A 406 10.82 -2.37 28.95
N GLN A 407 11.25 -3.35 29.76
CA GLN A 407 12.67 -3.60 30.10
C GLN A 407 13.55 -4.08 28.93
N ARG A 408 12.93 -4.43 27.80
CA ARG A 408 13.62 -4.93 26.60
C ARG A 408 13.04 -4.39 25.30
N SER A 409 12.31 -3.28 25.37
CA SER A 409 11.87 -2.53 24.20
C SER A 409 13.10 -1.92 23.47
N THR A 410 13.82 -2.84 22.80
CA THR A 410 14.87 -2.75 21.80
C THR A 410 16.13 -1.93 22.11
N LYS A 411 17.31 -2.53 21.85
CA LYS A 411 18.60 -1.83 21.61
C LYS A 411 18.54 -0.79 20.47
N TYR A 412 17.40 -0.70 19.79
CA TYR A 412 17.08 0.24 18.74
C TYR A 412 15.93 1.09 19.30
N SER A 413 16.25 2.30 19.72
CA SER A 413 15.34 3.19 20.45
C SER A 413 13.96 3.29 19.79
N LEU A 414 12.89 3.11 20.57
CA LEU A 414 11.54 3.59 20.26
C LEU A 414 11.46 5.13 20.31
N GLY A 415 12.54 5.85 20.00
CA GLY A 415 12.54 7.31 20.01
C GLY A 415 12.47 7.96 21.39
N CYS A 416 12.97 7.34 22.46
CA CYS A 416 13.19 8.01 23.76
C CYS A 416 14.19 9.18 23.63
N VAL A 417 14.16 10.13 24.57
CA VAL A 417 15.04 11.33 24.59
C VAL A 417 16.53 10.95 24.62
N VAL A 418 16.87 9.87 25.31
CA VAL A 418 18.20 9.26 25.33
C VAL A 418 18.12 7.89 24.65
N GLU A 419 19.08 7.57 23.77
CA GLU A 419 19.17 6.26 23.15
C GLU A 419 19.24 5.16 24.23
N ASN A 420 18.38 4.14 24.10
CA ASN A 420 18.29 2.98 25.00
C ASN A 420 17.67 3.24 26.40
N GLU A 421 17.00 4.37 26.65
CA GLU A 421 16.16 4.52 27.85
C GLU A 421 14.85 3.70 27.77
N PRO A 422 14.39 3.10 28.88
CA PRO A 422 13.13 2.36 28.91
C PRO A 422 11.91 3.28 28.83
N LEU A 423 10.83 2.75 28.24
CA LEU A 423 9.53 3.41 28.16
C LEU A 423 9.00 3.84 29.55
N ASP A 424 8.38 5.01 29.62
CA ASP A 424 7.84 5.57 30.86
C ASP A 424 6.43 5.05 31.18
N VAL A 425 6.36 3.90 31.85
CA VAL A 425 5.10 3.28 32.29
C VAL A 425 4.35 4.18 33.28
N GLU A 426 5.07 4.82 34.20
CA GLU A 426 4.46 5.66 35.25
C GLU A 426 3.90 6.95 34.68
N GLY A 427 4.63 7.61 33.77
CA GLY A 427 4.15 8.78 33.04
C GLY A 427 2.87 8.47 32.27
N THR A 428 2.82 7.33 31.57
CA THR A 428 1.62 6.91 30.85
C THR A 428 0.46 6.58 31.78
N ARG A 429 0.69 5.86 32.89
CA ARG A 429 -0.36 5.56 33.89
C ARG A 429 -0.95 6.83 34.49
N LYS A 430 -0.12 7.82 34.82
CA LYS A 430 -0.58 9.12 35.34
C LYS A 430 -1.44 9.88 34.32
N ALA A 431 -1.05 9.86 33.05
CA ALA A 431 -1.82 10.48 31.98
C ALA A 431 -3.19 9.79 31.80
N PHE A 432 -3.25 8.46 31.81
CA PHE A 432 -4.52 7.73 31.79
C PHE A 432 -5.35 7.93 33.05
N GLN A 433 -4.74 8.07 34.23
CA GLN A 433 -5.48 8.37 35.46
C GLN A 433 -6.24 9.70 35.33
N THR A 434 -5.58 10.72 34.78
CA THR A 434 -6.21 12.02 34.52
C THR A 434 -7.42 11.88 33.58
N LEU A 435 -7.28 11.09 32.51
CA LEU A 435 -8.38 10.82 31.58
C LEU A 435 -9.49 9.96 32.22
N SER A 436 -9.12 9.03 33.10
CA SER A 436 -10.06 8.20 33.87
C SER A 436 -10.91 9.04 34.81
N ASP A 437 -10.30 9.99 35.50
CA ASP A 437 -11.01 10.91 36.39
C ASP A 437 -12.01 11.77 35.59
N GLU A 438 -11.63 12.23 34.38
CA GLU A 438 -12.51 12.98 33.47
C GLU A 438 -13.71 12.14 33.00
N ILE A 439 -13.46 10.91 32.51
CA ILE A 439 -14.51 10.01 32.01
C ILE A 439 -15.47 9.66 33.14
N ASN A 440 -14.94 9.26 34.30
CA ASN A 440 -15.73 8.85 35.46
C ASN A 440 -16.53 10.00 36.06
N ALA A 441 -16.11 11.26 35.89
CA ALA A 441 -16.91 12.42 36.28
C ALA A 441 -18.17 12.60 35.42
N SER A 442 -18.18 12.08 34.20
CA SER A 442 -19.28 12.22 33.23
C SER A 442 -20.17 10.97 33.09
N GLN A 443 -19.76 9.85 33.69
CA GLN A 443 -20.42 8.54 33.56
C GLN A 443 -20.94 8.04 34.91
N GLN A 444 -21.97 7.18 34.89
CA GLN A 444 -22.48 6.54 36.11
C GLN A 444 -21.63 5.33 36.53
N THR A 445 -20.89 4.75 35.59
CA THR A 445 -20.02 3.59 35.82
C THR A 445 -18.58 4.06 35.97
N ALA A 446 -17.92 3.63 37.06
CA ALA A 446 -16.50 3.90 37.27
C ALA A 446 -15.65 2.90 36.48
N TYR A 447 -14.82 3.39 35.57
CA TYR A 447 -13.88 2.62 34.78
C TYR A 447 -12.47 2.73 35.36
N SER A 448 -11.74 1.61 35.40
CA SER A 448 -10.31 1.59 35.71
C SER A 448 -9.49 2.16 34.54
N VAL A 449 -8.24 2.53 34.82
CA VAL A 449 -7.26 2.95 33.81
C VAL A 449 -7.10 1.87 32.73
N GLU A 450 -7.01 0.61 33.14
CA GLU A 450 -6.86 -0.52 32.23
C GLU A 450 -8.11 -0.77 31.37
N ALA A 451 -9.31 -0.62 31.94
CA ALA A 451 -10.55 -0.74 31.18
C ALA A 451 -10.68 0.36 30.12
N ILE A 452 -10.30 1.60 30.45
CA ILE A 452 -10.27 2.73 29.51
C ILE A 452 -9.24 2.46 28.40
N ALA A 453 -8.03 2.04 28.77
CA ALA A 453 -6.98 1.70 27.80
C ALA A 453 -7.44 0.58 26.86
N SER A 454 -8.02 -0.50 27.39
CA SER A 454 -8.60 -1.59 26.58
C SER A 454 -9.73 -1.11 25.67
N GLY A 455 -10.60 -0.22 26.18
CA GLY A 455 -11.66 0.42 25.40
C GLY A 455 -11.13 1.16 24.17
N PHE A 456 -10.06 1.92 24.32
CA PHE A 456 -9.38 2.57 23.18
C PHE A 456 -8.78 1.56 22.20
N LEU A 457 -8.17 0.47 22.68
CA LEU A 457 -7.66 -0.60 21.80
C LEU A 457 -8.79 -1.25 21.00
N ARG A 458 -9.97 -1.46 21.61
CA ARG A 458 -11.16 -1.98 20.91
C ARG A 458 -11.66 -1.04 19.81
N VAL A 459 -11.74 0.26 20.10
CA VAL A 459 -12.13 1.27 19.10
C VAL A 459 -11.10 1.33 17.96
N ALA A 460 -9.80 1.31 18.27
CA ALA A 460 -8.74 1.27 17.28
C ALA A 460 -8.85 0.03 16.37
N ASN A 461 -9.06 -1.15 16.97
CA ASN A 461 -9.21 -2.41 16.23
C ASN A 461 -10.42 -2.38 15.28
N GLU A 462 -11.59 -1.91 15.75
CA GLU A 462 -12.78 -1.80 14.90
C GLU A 462 -12.57 -0.82 13.74
N ALA A 463 -11.93 0.32 13.99
CA ALA A 463 -11.58 1.28 12.94
C ALA A 463 -10.65 0.66 11.88
N MET A 464 -9.70 -0.20 12.29
CA MET A 464 -8.80 -0.93 11.40
C MET A 464 -9.45 -2.12 10.68
N CYS A 465 -10.52 -2.73 11.22
CA CYS A 465 -11.28 -3.78 10.53
C CYS A 465 -12.07 -3.25 9.32
N ARG A 466 -12.52 -1.99 9.35
CA ARG A 466 -13.32 -1.39 8.28
C ARG A 466 -12.67 -1.46 6.88
N PRO A 467 -11.42 -1.01 6.65
CA PRO A 467 -10.80 -1.14 5.33
C PRO A 467 -10.57 -2.60 4.91
N ILE A 468 -10.34 -3.53 5.85
CA ILE A 468 -10.23 -4.96 5.55
C ILE A 468 -11.54 -5.51 4.97
N ARG A 469 -12.69 -5.15 5.56
CA ARG A 469 -14.03 -5.50 5.05
C ARG A 469 -14.27 -4.92 3.65
N ASN A 470 -13.75 -3.72 3.38
CA ASN A 470 -13.87 -3.10 2.05
C ASN A 470 -13.07 -3.84 0.96
N LEU A 471 -11.92 -4.42 1.31
CA LEU A 471 -11.10 -5.20 0.37
C LEU A 471 -11.61 -6.63 0.17
N THR A 472 -12.46 -7.12 1.08
CA THR A 472 -12.92 -8.51 1.11
C THR A 472 -14.42 -8.62 0.83
N GLN A 473 -15.25 -8.46 1.85
CA GLN A 473 -16.70 -8.65 1.80
C GLN A 473 -17.37 -7.78 0.73
N MET A 474 -16.96 -6.51 0.60
CA MET A 474 -17.50 -5.60 -0.43
C MET A 474 -17.24 -6.06 -1.86
N ARG A 475 -16.22 -6.89 -2.09
CA ARG A 475 -15.83 -7.41 -3.40
C ARG A 475 -16.26 -8.88 -3.59
N GLY A 476 -17.11 -9.38 -2.70
CA GLY A 476 -17.65 -10.73 -2.74
C GLY A 476 -16.69 -11.82 -2.25
N PHE A 477 -15.66 -11.47 -1.48
CA PHE A 477 -14.71 -12.46 -0.94
C PHE A 477 -15.08 -12.90 0.47
N ASP A 478 -14.98 -14.20 0.73
CA ASP A 478 -15.14 -14.80 2.06
C ASP A 478 -13.85 -14.67 2.88
N ILE A 479 -13.90 -13.84 3.92
CA ILE A 479 -12.78 -13.53 4.84
C ILE A 479 -12.29 -14.75 5.63
N THR A 480 -13.11 -15.77 5.83
CA THR A 480 -12.75 -16.95 6.63
C THR A 480 -11.77 -17.87 5.90
N THR A 481 -11.69 -17.73 4.58
CA THR A 481 -10.74 -18.46 3.73
C THR A 481 -9.33 -17.85 3.80
N HIS A 482 -9.21 -16.60 4.25
CA HIS A 482 -7.96 -15.84 4.25
C HIS A 482 -7.06 -16.19 5.43
N VAL A 483 -5.77 -15.92 5.22
CA VAL A 483 -4.77 -15.78 6.28
C VAL A 483 -4.48 -14.30 6.49
N LEU A 484 -4.46 -13.83 7.74
CA LEU A 484 -4.05 -12.46 8.05
C LEU A 484 -2.53 -12.40 8.28
N ALA A 485 -1.81 -11.85 7.31
CA ALA A 485 -0.39 -11.57 7.44
C ALA A 485 -0.18 -10.25 8.17
N CYS A 486 0.19 -10.32 9.45
CA CYS A 486 0.39 -9.15 10.29
C CYS A 486 1.87 -8.75 10.33
N PHE A 487 2.14 -7.47 10.06
CA PHE A 487 3.49 -6.91 10.08
C PHE A 487 3.45 -5.42 10.47
N GLY A 488 4.61 -4.77 10.40
CA GLY A 488 4.84 -3.48 11.05
C GLY A 488 5.18 -3.62 12.53
N GLY A 489 5.69 -2.55 13.14
CA GLY A 489 6.16 -2.58 14.53
C GLY A 489 5.04 -2.77 15.56
N ALA A 490 3.81 -2.35 15.24
CA ALA A 490 2.66 -2.44 16.12
C ALA A 490 1.66 -3.54 15.72
N GLY A 491 1.66 -4.01 14.47
CA GLY A 491 0.67 -4.97 13.96
C GLY A 491 0.53 -6.26 14.77
N PRO A 492 1.64 -6.96 15.10
CA PRO A 492 1.57 -8.18 15.88
C PRO A 492 0.98 -8.04 17.30
N GLN A 493 0.86 -6.82 17.84
CA GLN A 493 0.23 -6.55 19.13
C GLN A 493 -1.31 -6.63 19.06
N HIS A 494 -1.86 -6.49 17.85
CA HIS A 494 -3.31 -6.42 17.57
C HIS A 494 -3.81 -7.63 16.76
N ALA A 495 -2.92 -8.49 16.27
CA ALA A 495 -3.22 -9.54 15.31
C ALA A 495 -4.36 -10.48 15.73
N CYS A 496 -4.31 -11.04 16.94
CA CYS A 496 -5.37 -11.88 17.49
C CYS A 496 -6.70 -11.12 17.63
N SER A 497 -6.65 -9.88 18.13
CA SER A 497 -7.84 -9.06 18.34
C SER A 497 -8.52 -8.65 17.02
N ILE A 498 -7.75 -8.35 15.97
CA ILE A 498 -8.25 -8.05 14.63
C ILE A 498 -8.86 -9.30 13.99
N ALA A 499 -8.16 -10.43 14.04
CA ALA A 499 -8.66 -11.72 13.57
C ALA A 499 -9.98 -12.09 14.23
N LYS A 500 -10.03 -11.90 15.56
CA LYS A 500 -11.23 -12.06 16.39
C LYS A 500 -12.34 -11.16 15.87
N ALA A 501 -12.14 -9.84 15.80
CA ALA A 501 -13.14 -8.86 15.37
C ALA A 501 -13.71 -9.09 13.96
N LEU A 502 -12.88 -9.52 12.99
CA LEU A 502 -13.31 -9.82 11.62
C LEU A 502 -14.20 -11.08 11.53
N GLY A 503 -14.16 -11.96 12.53
CA GLY A 503 -14.86 -13.25 12.54
C GLY A 503 -16.22 -13.29 13.24
N TYR A 504 -16.69 -12.21 13.89
CA TYR A 504 -17.99 -12.20 14.60
C TYR A 504 -19.18 -11.75 13.75
N ASP A 505 -18.98 -11.34 12.50
CA ASP A 505 -20.02 -10.69 11.70
C ASP A 505 -21.00 -11.67 11.00
N VAL A 506 -20.80 -12.99 11.10
CA VAL A 506 -21.85 -13.92 10.68
C VAL A 506 -22.80 -14.12 11.84
N VAL A 507 -23.94 -13.43 11.74
CA VAL A 507 -25.13 -13.55 12.59
C VAL A 507 -25.20 -14.93 13.23
N GLU A 508 -25.28 -14.96 14.56
CA GLU A 508 -25.66 -16.11 15.36
C GLU A 508 -27.06 -16.58 14.92
N ALA A 509 -27.13 -17.31 13.82
CA ALA A 509 -28.21 -18.26 13.60
C ALA A 509 -27.95 -19.40 14.59
N TYR A 510 -28.51 -19.27 15.80
CA TYR A 510 -28.61 -20.34 16.77
C TYR A 510 -29.29 -21.56 16.12
N TYR A 511 -28.49 -22.46 15.54
CA TYR A 511 -28.90 -23.83 15.27
C TYR A 511 -28.26 -24.72 16.32
N VAL A 512 -28.95 -24.84 17.46
CA VAL A 512 -28.67 -25.91 18.42
C VAL A 512 -29.23 -27.20 17.83
N VAL A 513 -28.41 -27.91 17.05
CA VAL A 513 -28.67 -29.32 16.73
C VAL A 513 -27.76 -30.14 17.64
N GLY A 514 -28.33 -30.66 18.74
CA GLY A 514 -27.65 -31.68 19.55
C GLY A 514 -26.55 -31.19 20.51
N GLY A 515 -26.59 -29.93 20.98
CA GLY A 515 -25.70 -29.44 22.05
C GLY A 515 -24.26 -29.12 21.63
N LEU A 516 -23.98 -29.03 20.32
CA LEU A 516 -22.67 -28.64 19.78
C LEU A 516 -22.76 -27.25 19.14
N THR A 517 -22.26 -26.22 19.82
CA THR A 517 -22.10 -24.88 19.25
C THR A 517 -20.90 -24.87 18.31
N ILE A 518 -21.13 -24.87 17.00
CA ILE A 518 -20.06 -24.81 15.99
C ILE A 518 -19.88 -23.36 15.54
N TRP A 519 -18.78 -22.72 15.95
CA TRP A 519 -18.38 -21.38 15.51
C TRP A 519 -17.84 -21.42 14.06
N LEU A 520 -18.75 -21.55 13.08
CA LEU A 520 -18.40 -21.86 11.69
C LEU A 520 -17.73 -20.73 10.88
N HIS A 521 -17.57 -19.51 11.42
CA HIS A 521 -17.24 -18.33 10.58
C HIS A 521 -16.15 -17.40 11.12
N ARG A 522 -15.14 -17.91 11.83
CA ARG A 522 -14.05 -17.05 12.35
C ARG A 522 -12.80 -17.09 11.48
N MET A 523 -12.21 -15.92 11.28
CA MET A 523 -10.85 -15.83 10.75
C MET A 523 -9.90 -16.46 11.79
N SER A 524 -9.31 -17.60 11.44
CA SER A 524 -8.67 -18.51 12.39
C SER A 524 -7.15 -18.63 12.19
N LYS A 525 -6.59 -17.86 11.26
CA LYS A 525 -5.22 -18.01 10.77
C LYS A 525 -4.52 -16.66 10.69
N VAL A 526 -3.44 -16.52 11.43
CA VAL A 526 -2.57 -15.35 11.43
C VAL A 526 -1.15 -15.79 11.10
N TYR A 527 -0.46 -15.01 10.28
CA TYR A 527 0.93 -15.25 9.90
C TYR A 527 1.77 -14.01 10.23
N ILE A 528 2.87 -14.18 10.94
CA ILE A 528 3.79 -13.08 11.28
C ILE A 528 5.19 -13.50 10.84
N GLN A 529 5.72 -12.82 9.84
CA GLN A 529 7.05 -13.10 9.30
C GLN A 529 8.15 -12.67 10.30
N ARG A 530 9.30 -13.34 10.33
CA ARG A 530 10.38 -13.04 11.31
C ARG A 530 10.96 -11.62 11.23
N TYR A 531 10.88 -11.00 10.07
CA TYR A 531 11.25 -9.62 9.77
C TYR A 531 10.01 -8.71 9.68
N SER A 532 8.91 -9.05 10.37
CA SER A 532 7.64 -8.29 10.40
C SER A 532 7.83 -6.79 10.59
N GLY A 533 8.75 -6.37 11.47
CA GLY A 533 9.02 -4.95 11.76
C GLY A 533 9.74 -4.16 10.66
N ILE A 534 10.23 -4.84 9.61
CA ILE A 534 10.89 -4.27 8.42
C ILE A 534 10.43 -4.97 7.12
N LEU A 535 9.23 -5.57 7.13
CA LEU A 535 8.79 -6.45 6.05
C LEU A 535 8.75 -5.73 4.71
N SER A 536 8.50 -4.43 4.68
CA SER A 536 8.55 -3.61 3.48
C SER A 536 9.93 -3.64 2.82
N ALA A 537 11.00 -3.36 3.58
CA ALA A 537 12.37 -3.45 3.08
C ALA A 537 12.74 -4.88 2.62
N TYR A 538 12.28 -5.91 3.34
CA TYR A 538 12.48 -7.30 2.91
C TYR A 538 11.68 -7.64 1.63
N GLY A 539 10.44 -7.16 1.50
CA GLY A 539 9.63 -7.34 0.30
C GLY A 539 10.26 -6.72 -0.95
N LEU A 540 11.01 -5.62 -0.80
CA LEU A 540 11.82 -5.08 -1.90
C LEU A 540 12.91 -6.06 -2.39
N SER A 541 13.51 -6.87 -1.52
CA SER A 541 14.48 -7.88 -1.96
C SER A 541 13.80 -9.03 -2.74
N LEU A 542 12.50 -9.23 -2.54
CA LEU A 542 11.68 -10.26 -3.21
C LEU A 542 10.93 -9.74 -4.44
N ALA A 543 10.95 -8.43 -4.69
CA ALA A 543 10.18 -7.81 -5.76
C ALA A 543 10.74 -8.15 -7.15
N ASP A 544 9.81 -8.31 -8.09
CA ASP A 544 10.10 -8.53 -9.50
C ASP A 544 10.39 -7.18 -10.17
N SER A 545 11.19 -7.20 -11.23
CA SER A 545 11.29 -6.06 -12.14
C SER A 545 10.10 -6.09 -13.09
N VAL A 546 9.45 -4.95 -13.31
CA VAL A 546 8.16 -4.90 -14.02
C VAL A 546 8.18 -3.82 -15.08
N ILE A 547 7.74 -4.19 -16.27
CA ILE A 547 7.43 -3.26 -17.35
C ILE A 547 5.97 -3.41 -17.73
N ASP A 548 5.27 -2.28 -17.64
CA ASP A 548 3.83 -2.19 -17.90
C ASP A 548 3.58 -1.22 -19.04
N LYS A 549 2.88 -1.69 -20.07
CA LYS A 549 2.50 -0.89 -21.23
C LYS A 549 1.01 -1.04 -21.49
N GLN A 550 0.38 0.08 -21.80
CA GLN A 550 -1.04 0.18 -22.11
C GLN A 550 -1.20 0.89 -23.46
N TRP A 551 -2.25 0.52 -24.19
CA TRP A 551 -2.56 1.11 -25.48
C TRP A 551 -4.06 1.36 -25.62
N PRO A 552 -4.49 2.56 -26.05
CA PRO A 552 -5.90 2.89 -26.17
C PRO A 552 -6.58 2.02 -27.23
N ALA A 553 -7.83 1.63 -26.95
CA ALA A 553 -8.68 0.93 -27.91
C ALA A 553 -10.10 1.50 -27.85
N SER A 554 -10.80 1.46 -28.98
CA SER A 554 -12.21 1.86 -29.05
C SER A 554 -12.90 0.94 -30.04
N CYS A 555 -13.36 -0.21 -29.56
CA CYS A 555 -14.05 -1.19 -30.39
C CYS A 555 -14.96 -2.12 -29.56
N PRO A 556 -16.04 -2.65 -30.16
CA PRO A 556 -16.81 -3.72 -29.54
C PRO A 556 -15.99 -5.01 -29.44
N TYR A 557 -16.15 -5.76 -28.35
CA TYR A 557 -15.58 -7.10 -28.21
C TYR A 557 -16.47 -8.11 -28.96
N VAL A 558 -16.13 -8.37 -30.21
CA VAL A 558 -16.83 -9.33 -31.10
C VAL A 558 -15.85 -10.23 -31.83
N ALA A 559 -16.33 -11.37 -32.33
CA ALA A 559 -15.50 -12.38 -32.99
C ALA A 559 -14.68 -11.84 -34.19
N SER A 560 -15.21 -10.87 -34.95
CA SER A 560 -14.53 -10.27 -36.09
C SER A 560 -13.34 -9.38 -35.70
N GLU A 561 -13.39 -8.72 -34.54
CA GLU A 561 -12.36 -7.79 -34.08
C GLU A 561 -11.26 -8.49 -33.26
N LYS A 562 -11.56 -9.68 -32.72
CA LYS A 562 -10.65 -10.44 -31.86
C LYS A 562 -9.25 -10.66 -32.48
N PRO A 563 -9.11 -11.05 -33.77
CA PRO A 563 -7.78 -11.21 -34.37
C PRO A 563 -6.94 -9.92 -34.36
N SER A 564 -7.57 -8.76 -34.58
CA SER A 564 -6.87 -7.47 -34.53
C SER A 564 -6.44 -7.12 -33.11
N LEU A 565 -7.27 -7.40 -32.10
CA LEU A 565 -6.93 -7.18 -30.69
C LEU A 565 -5.74 -8.05 -30.26
N VAL A 566 -5.74 -9.34 -30.65
CA VAL A 566 -4.63 -10.26 -30.38
C VAL A 566 -3.33 -9.77 -31.04
N ALA A 567 -3.39 -9.32 -32.30
CA ALA A 567 -2.21 -8.78 -32.97
C ALA A 567 -1.63 -7.54 -32.25
N LYS A 568 -2.49 -6.65 -31.74
CA LYS A 568 -2.05 -5.49 -30.95
C LYS A 568 -1.44 -5.91 -29.61
N LEU A 569 -2.03 -6.87 -28.89
CA LEU A 569 -1.47 -7.44 -27.66
C LEU A 569 -0.08 -8.04 -27.90
N GLN A 570 0.13 -8.75 -29.02
CA GLN A 570 1.42 -9.32 -29.37
C GLN A 570 2.45 -8.23 -29.71
N SER A 571 2.05 -7.21 -30.46
CA SER A 571 2.94 -6.06 -30.75
C SER A 571 3.37 -5.36 -29.46
N LEU A 572 2.44 -5.17 -28.52
CA LEU A 572 2.73 -4.54 -27.22
C LEU A 572 3.64 -5.42 -26.37
N ALA A 573 3.45 -6.74 -26.39
CA ALA A 573 4.33 -7.70 -25.74
C ALA A 573 5.77 -7.65 -26.29
N SER A 574 5.96 -7.49 -27.60
CA SER A 574 7.29 -7.32 -28.18
C SER A 574 7.99 -6.06 -27.67
N VAL A 575 7.26 -4.96 -27.48
CA VAL A 575 7.80 -3.73 -26.86
C VAL A 575 8.21 -3.97 -25.41
N VAL A 576 7.34 -4.61 -24.62
CA VAL A 576 7.62 -4.94 -23.22
C VAL A 576 8.88 -5.82 -23.08
N LEU A 577 9.02 -6.84 -23.92
CA LEU A 577 10.21 -7.70 -23.92
C LEU A 577 11.48 -6.95 -24.34
N ALA A 578 11.37 -6.05 -25.34
CA ALA A 578 12.50 -5.23 -25.77
C ALA A 578 12.98 -4.30 -24.64
N ASP A 579 12.06 -3.70 -23.90
CA ASP A 579 12.40 -2.84 -22.76
C ASP A 579 13.02 -3.66 -21.61
N LEU A 580 12.49 -4.86 -21.30
CA LEU A 580 13.08 -5.74 -20.27
C LEU A 580 14.52 -6.15 -20.64
N LYS A 581 14.75 -6.43 -21.92
CA LYS A 581 16.07 -6.74 -22.45
C LYS A 581 17.02 -5.55 -22.38
N ALA A 582 16.54 -4.33 -22.64
CA ALA A 582 17.32 -3.11 -22.51
C ALA A 582 17.76 -2.85 -21.06
N GLU A 583 16.95 -3.29 -20.09
CA GLU A 583 17.29 -3.27 -18.65
C GLU A 583 18.25 -4.41 -18.23
N GLY A 584 18.63 -5.28 -19.16
CA GLY A 584 19.62 -6.35 -18.95
C GLY A 584 19.03 -7.65 -18.39
N PHE A 585 17.73 -7.87 -18.56
CA PHE A 585 17.06 -9.11 -18.17
C PHE A 585 16.99 -10.12 -19.33
N ASP A 586 17.09 -11.41 -18.98
CA ASP A 586 16.95 -12.50 -19.95
C ASP A 586 15.46 -12.80 -20.21
N GLU A 587 15.13 -13.01 -21.48
CA GLU A 587 13.80 -13.37 -21.95
C GLU A 587 13.33 -14.72 -21.36
N THR A 588 14.27 -15.64 -21.08
CA THR A 588 13.94 -16.98 -20.54
C THR A 588 13.33 -16.98 -19.14
N HIS A 589 13.58 -15.92 -18.36
CA HIS A 589 13.07 -15.74 -17.00
C HIS A 589 11.97 -14.66 -16.91
N SER A 590 11.48 -14.21 -18.06
CA SER A 590 10.43 -13.21 -18.15
C SER A 590 9.07 -13.87 -18.36
N THR A 591 8.05 -13.42 -17.63
CA THR A 591 6.66 -13.83 -17.81
C THR A 591 5.83 -12.64 -18.31
N LEU A 592 4.82 -12.92 -19.15
CA LEU A 592 3.95 -11.91 -19.73
C LEU A 592 2.49 -12.17 -19.35
N GLU A 593 1.79 -11.11 -18.98
CA GLU A 593 0.36 -11.11 -18.69
C GLU A 593 -0.36 -10.16 -19.66
N TYR A 594 -1.53 -10.58 -20.15
CA TYR A 594 -2.30 -9.89 -21.19
C TYR A 594 -3.67 -9.51 -20.65
N PHE A 595 -4.10 -8.28 -20.92
CA PHE A 595 -5.35 -7.75 -20.39
C PHE A 595 -6.14 -6.98 -21.44
N LEU A 596 -7.47 -7.07 -21.35
CA LEU A 596 -8.41 -6.16 -21.99
C LEU A 596 -9.18 -5.42 -20.90
N ASN A 597 -9.32 -4.10 -21.04
CA ASN A 597 -10.19 -3.31 -20.16
C ASN A 597 -11.59 -3.23 -20.77
N LEU A 598 -12.55 -3.88 -20.12
CA LEU A 598 -13.87 -4.17 -20.69
C LEU A 598 -14.97 -3.47 -19.90
N ARG A 599 -15.97 -2.95 -20.60
CA ARG A 599 -17.18 -2.38 -19.99
C ARG A 599 -18.41 -2.64 -20.82
N TYR A 600 -19.58 -2.53 -20.19
CA TYR A 600 -20.83 -2.48 -20.94
C TYR A 600 -20.99 -1.16 -21.69
N GLU A 601 -21.67 -1.22 -22.82
CA GLU A 601 -22.07 -0.03 -23.56
C GLU A 601 -22.92 0.91 -22.68
N GLY A 602 -22.64 2.21 -22.77
CA GLY A 602 -23.32 3.23 -22.01
C GLY A 602 -22.97 3.29 -20.52
N THR A 603 -22.06 2.45 -20.02
CA THR A 603 -21.53 2.57 -18.66
C THR A 603 -20.17 3.27 -18.65
N ASP A 604 -19.81 3.83 -17.48
CA ASP A 604 -18.51 4.49 -17.24
C ASP A 604 -17.48 3.58 -16.54
N THR A 605 -17.94 2.45 -15.98
CA THR A 605 -17.13 1.53 -15.19
C THR A 605 -16.57 0.41 -16.06
N ALA A 606 -15.25 0.38 -16.20
CA ALA A 606 -14.50 -0.67 -16.90
C ALA A 606 -13.75 -1.57 -15.91
N LEU A 607 -13.67 -2.86 -16.25
CA LEU A 607 -12.97 -3.88 -15.49
C LEU A 607 -11.83 -4.46 -16.31
N MET A 608 -10.61 -4.29 -15.79
CA MET A 608 -9.41 -4.92 -16.34
C MET A 608 -9.52 -6.44 -16.23
N THR A 609 -9.54 -7.14 -17.36
CA THR A 609 -9.80 -8.58 -17.47
C THR A 609 -8.57 -9.29 -18.03
N ARG A 610 -7.97 -10.17 -17.22
CA ARG A 610 -6.72 -10.88 -17.52
C ARG A 610 -6.99 -12.16 -18.30
N ALA A 611 -6.19 -12.41 -19.34
CA ALA A 611 -6.20 -13.68 -20.05
C ALA A 611 -5.50 -14.78 -19.23
N VAL A 612 -6.09 -15.97 -19.19
CA VAL A 612 -5.47 -17.17 -18.63
C VAL A 612 -5.16 -18.13 -19.77
N LEU A 613 -3.89 -18.27 -20.09
CA LEU A 613 -3.43 -19.07 -21.22
C LEU A 613 -3.14 -20.51 -20.78
N PRO A 614 -3.66 -21.55 -21.46
CA PRO A 614 -3.34 -22.93 -21.13
C PRO A 614 -1.84 -23.24 -21.32
N ALA A 615 -1.27 -24.01 -20.40
CA ALA A 615 0.13 -24.43 -20.48
C ALA A 615 0.39 -25.20 -21.79
N GLY A 616 1.54 -24.95 -22.42
CA GLY A 616 1.95 -25.61 -23.67
C GLY A 616 1.29 -25.08 -24.94
N THR A 617 0.43 -24.06 -24.86
CA THR A 617 -0.12 -23.38 -26.05
C THR A 617 0.76 -22.20 -26.47
N THR A 618 0.79 -21.89 -27.77
CA THR A 618 1.41 -20.62 -28.22
C THR A 618 0.56 -19.46 -27.73
N VAL A 619 1.20 -18.33 -27.40
CA VAL A 619 0.50 -17.12 -26.93
C VAL A 619 -0.64 -16.72 -27.87
N GLN A 620 -0.41 -16.76 -29.18
CA GLN A 620 -1.41 -16.41 -30.18
C GLN A 620 -2.63 -17.34 -30.13
N ALA A 621 -2.39 -18.66 -30.13
CA ALA A 621 -3.49 -19.64 -30.08
C ALA A 621 -4.26 -19.55 -28.76
N GLY A 622 -3.54 -19.37 -27.64
CA GLY A 622 -4.13 -19.17 -26.32
C GLY A 622 -5.02 -17.94 -26.26
N LEU A 623 -4.56 -16.78 -26.74
CA LEU A 623 -5.34 -15.54 -26.75
C LEU A 623 -6.55 -15.60 -27.70
N LEU A 624 -6.41 -16.27 -28.86
CA LEU A 624 -7.53 -16.50 -29.78
C LEU A 624 -8.58 -17.45 -29.20
N ALA A 625 -8.18 -18.44 -28.39
CA ALA A 625 -9.08 -19.38 -27.74
C ALA A 625 -9.72 -18.81 -26.47
N PHE A 626 -9.02 -17.95 -25.71
CA PHE A 626 -9.49 -17.42 -24.44
C PHE A 626 -10.76 -16.57 -24.60
N ASP A 627 -11.77 -16.81 -23.76
CA ASP A 627 -13.02 -16.06 -23.80
C ASP A 627 -13.03 -14.93 -22.76
N PHE A 628 -12.70 -13.72 -23.22
CA PHE A 628 -12.74 -12.54 -22.37
C PHE A 628 -14.16 -12.13 -21.95
N ASP A 629 -15.22 -12.50 -22.69
CA ASP A 629 -16.59 -12.11 -22.34
C ASP A 629 -17.06 -12.88 -21.10
N THR A 630 -16.86 -14.20 -21.08
CA THR A 630 -17.14 -15.04 -19.89
C THR A 630 -16.30 -14.60 -18.69
N ALA A 631 -15.02 -14.27 -18.89
CA ALA A 631 -14.14 -13.81 -17.81
C ALA A 631 -14.61 -12.45 -17.24
N PHE A 632 -14.99 -11.52 -18.10
CA PHE A 632 -15.54 -10.22 -17.72
C PHE A 632 -16.86 -10.35 -16.97
N THR A 633 -17.82 -11.11 -17.50
CA THR A 633 -19.14 -11.29 -16.89
C THR A 633 -19.04 -11.98 -15.52
N THR A 634 -18.19 -12.99 -15.38
CA THR A 634 -17.92 -13.64 -14.08
C THR A 634 -17.39 -12.64 -13.06
N LYS A 635 -16.40 -11.83 -13.45
CA LYS A 635 -15.82 -10.79 -12.57
C LYS A 635 -16.85 -9.71 -12.22
N TYR A 636 -17.65 -9.26 -13.20
CA TYR A 636 -18.69 -8.26 -13.01
C TYR A 636 -19.78 -8.76 -12.04
N GLN A 637 -20.23 -10.02 -12.19
CA GLN A 637 -21.20 -10.63 -11.28
C GLN A 637 -20.66 -10.78 -9.86
N GLN A 638 -19.40 -11.16 -9.70
CA GLN A 638 -18.77 -11.25 -8.38
C GLN A 638 -18.68 -9.88 -7.70
N GLU A 639 -18.31 -8.85 -8.44
CA GLU A 639 -18.04 -7.51 -7.90
C GLU A 639 -19.32 -6.70 -7.65
N PHE A 640 -20.36 -6.87 -8.46
CA PHE A 640 -21.58 -6.06 -8.39
C PHE A 640 -22.85 -6.85 -8.05
N GLY A 641 -22.83 -8.18 -8.11
CA GLY A 641 -23.97 -9.05 -7.79
C GLY A 641 -25.04 -9.17 -8.88
N PHE A 642 -24.88 -8.55 -10.05
CA PHE A 642 -25.80 -8.65 -11.18
C PHE A 642 -25.09 -8.45 -12.52
N LEU A 643 -25.76 -8.78 -13.63
CA LEU A 643 -25.30 -8.52 -15.01
C LEU A 643 -26.23 -7.54 -15.73
N LEU A 644 -25.68 -6.78 -16.68
CA LEU A 644 -26.47 -5.91 -17.56
C LEU A 644 -26.78 -6.67 -18.85
N HIS A 645 -28.03 -7.12 -18.99
CA HIS A 645 -28.48 -7.81 -20.20
C HIS A 645 -28.72 -6.84 -21.36
N ALA A 646 -28.63 -7.37 -22.60
CA ALA A 646 -28.88 -6.65 -23.84
C ALA A 646 -27.99 -5.40 -24.09
N ARG A 647 -26.74 -5.44 -23.60
CA ARG A 647 -25.71 -4.42 -23.88
C ARG A 647 -24.47 -5.08 -24.45
N SER A 648 -23.88 -4.46 -25.46
CA SER A 648 -22.59 -4.91 -26.00
C SER A 648 -21.45 -4.63 -25.00
N VAL A 649 -20.42 -5.46 -25.05
CA VAL A 649 -19.16 -5.23 -24.32
C VAL A 649 -18.20 -4.46 -25.22
N LEU A 650 -17.61 -3.39 -24.69
CA LEU A 650 -16.65 -2.53 -25.37
C LEU A 650 -15.25 -2.71 -24.75
N VAL A 651 -14.23 -2.60 -25.58
CA VAL A 651 -12.82 -2.55 -25.19
C VAL A 651 -12.37 -1.10 -25.17
N ASP A 652 -12.00 -0.60 -23.98
CA ASP A 652 -11.49 0.77 -23.80
C ASP A 652 -9.96 0.86 -23.97
N ASP A 653 -9.25 -0.23 -23.67
CA ASP A 653 -7.81 -0.34 -23.85
C ASP A 653 -7.32 -1.78 -23.74
N ILE A 654 -6.05 -1.95 -24.13
CA ILE A 654 -5.29 -3.19 -23.95
C ILE A 654 -4.05 -2.92 -23.11
N ARG A 655 -3.64 -3.91 -22.32
CA ARG A 655 -2.45 -3.82 -21.47
C ARG A 655 -1.65 -5.10 -21.53
N VAL A 656 -0.32 -4.96 -21.55
CA VAL A 656 0.62 -6.07 -21.36
C VAL A 656 1.57 -5.72 -20.23
N ARG A 657 1.69 -6.64 -19.28
CA ARG A 657 2.61 -6.54 -18.14
C ARG A 657 3.66 -7.63 -18.28
N GLY A 658 4.92 -7.23 -18.30
CA GLY A 658 6.06 -8.14 -18.26
C GLY A 658 6.72 -8.10 -16.90
N THR A 659 7.01 -9.27 -16.35
CA THR A 659 7.68 -9.41 -15.06
C THR A 659 8.91 -10.28 -15.20
N PHE A 660 10.03 -9.81 -14.65
CA PHE A 660 11.24 -10.59 -14.48
C PHE A 660 11.42 -10.91 -12.99
N SER A 661 11.39 -12.20 -12.68
CA SER A 661 11.71 -12.69 -11.34
C SER A 661 13.15 -13.18 -11.30
N PRO A 662 14.01 -12.66 -10.41
CA PRO A 662 15.32 -13.26 -10.21
C PRO A 662 15.15 -14.71 -9.72
N PRO A 663 16.06 -15.64 -10.06
CA PRO A 663 16.02 -16.99 -9.52
C PRO A 663 15.98 -16.92 -8.00
N SER A 664 14.91 -17.48 -7.42
CA SER A 664 14.68 -17.46 -5.98
C SER A 664 15.90 -18.03 -5.26
N ASN A 665 16.64 -17.19 -4.54
CA ASN A 665 17.50 -17.65 -3.46
C ASN A 665 16.58 -18.21 -2.38
N SER A 666 16.12 -19.45 -2.57
CA SER A 666 15.40 -20.17 -1.52
C SER A 666 16.29 -20.10 -0.29
N GLN A 667 15.85 -19.36 0.74
CA GLN A 667 16.52 -19.40 2.02
C GLN A 667 16.68 -20.87 2.40
N SER A 668 17.92 -21.28 2.57
CA SER A 668 18.27 -22.60 3.06
C SER A 668 17.56 -22.77 4.40
N THR A 669 16.55 -23.63 4.42
CA THR A 669 15.92 -24.07 5.67
C THR A 669 17.04 -24.66 6.55
N PRO A 670 17.19 -24.21 7.80
CA PRO A 670 18.18 -24.77 8.72
C PRO A 670 18.03 -26.30 8.74
N THR A 671 19.12 -27.01 8.43
CA THR A 671 19.11 -28.48 8.28
C THR A 671 19.10 -29.20 9.62
N THR A 672 19.26 -28.47 10.74
CA THR A 672 19.28 -29.02 12.09
C THR A 672 18.14 -28.42 12.89
N ILE A 673 17.05 -29.17 13.00
CA ILE A 673 15.86 -28.81 13.78
C ILE A 673 15.85 -29.68 15.02
N SER A 674 15.81 -29.06 16.20
CA SER A 674 15.60 -29.77 17.45
C SER A 674 14.15 -29.58 17.90
N THR A 675 13.43 -30.67 18.16
CA THR A 675 12.12 -30.65 18.82
C THR A 675 12.32 -30.50 20.32
N THR A 676 12.67 -29.30 20.77
CA THR A 676 12.70 -28.93 22.18
C THR A 676 11.60 -27.94 22.50
N SER A 677 10.98 -28.09 23.68
CA SER A 677 10.07 -27.10 24.22
C SER A 677 10.88 -25.91 24.73
N ALA A 678 10.71 -24.72 24.16
CA ALA A 678 11.33 -23.52 24.70
C ALA A 678 10.78 -23.25 26.11
N SER A 679 11.66 -23.03 27.08
CA SER A 679 11.27 -22.55 28.40
C SER A 679 11.00 -21.03 28.34
N PRO A 680 10.01 -20.49 29.07
CA PRO A 680 9.79 -19.06 29.14
C PRO A 680 11.05 -18.32 29.60
N HIS A 681 11.40 -17.24 28.90
CA HIS A 681 12.52 -16.39 29.27
C HIS A 681 12.20 -15.59 30.54
N ALA A 682 10.95 -15.12 30.67
CA ALA A 682 10.47 -14.35 31.80
C ALA A 682 8.96 -14.50 31.98
N THR A 683 8.39 -13.79 32.94
CA THR A 683 6.95 -13.64 33.15
C THR A 683 6.64 -12.15 33.33
N THR A 684 5.55 -11.69 32.75
CA THR A 684 5.09 -10.30 32.87
C THR A 684 3.59 -10.27 33.16
N PRO A 685 3.06 -9.28 33.90
CA PRO A 685 1.63 -9.09 34.01
C PRO A 685 1.03 -8.64 32.66
N LEU A 686 -0.10 -9.23 32.26
CA LEU A 686 -0.94 -8.82 31.14
C LEU A 686 -2.38 -8.61 31.63
N TYR A 687 -3.02 -7.54 31.19
CA TYR A 687 -4.40 -7.24 31.53
C TYR A 687 -5.38 -7.94 30.58
N PHE A 688 -6.33 -8.68 31.14
CA PHE A 688 -7.38 -9.39 30.41
C PHE A 688 -8.70 -8.64 30.57
N ASP A 689 -9.17 -8.01 29.49
CA ASP A 689 -10.39 -7.23 29.49
C ASP A 689 -11.62 -8.09 29.88
N GLU A 690 -11.70 -9.32 29.36
CA GLU A 690 -12.83 -10.22 29.64
C GLU A 690 -12.92 -10.64 31.11
N LEU A 691 -11.82 -10.55 31.84
CA LEU A 691 -11.73 -10.93 33.25
C LEU A 691 -11.63 -9.72 34.17
N ASN A 692 -11.50 -8.50 33.61
CA ASN A 692 -11.19 -7.27 34.32
C ASN A 692 -10.03 -7.46 35.32
N ALA A 693 -8.99 -8.21 34.92
CA ALA A 693 -7.95 -8.68 35.83
C ALA A 693 -6.58 -8.81 35.17
N TRP A 694 -5.54 -8.57 35.97
CA TRP A 694 -4.16 -8.83 35.62
C TRP A 694 -3.80 -10.29 35.88
N LYS A 695 -3.15 -10.95 34.92
CA LYS A 695 -2.57 -12.29 35.11
C LYS A 695 -1.11 -12.33 34.67
N PRO A 696 -0.24 -13.10 35.34
CA PRO A 696 1.10 -13.36 34.87
C PRO A 696 1.06 -14.22 33.60
N VAL A 697 1.78 -13.80 32.55
CA VAL A 697 1.93 -14.55 31.29
C VAL A 697 3.41 -14.79 30.97
N PRO A 698 3.76 -15.95 30.38
CA PRO A 698 5.12 -16.25 29.97
C PRO A 698 5.56 -15.33 28.82
N VAL A 699 6.82 -14.93 28.86
CA VAL A 699 7.50 -14.15 27.80
C VAL A 699 8.55 -15.04 27.16
N TYR A 700 8.48 -15.18 25.84
CA TYR A 700 9.44 -15.91 25.03
C TYR A 700 10.24 -14.96 24.15
N LEU A 701 11.53 -15.26 23.92
CA LEU A 701 12.33 -14.54 22.94
C LEU A 701 12.31 -15.30 21.62
N HIS A 702 11.87 -14.62 20.57
CA HIS A 702 11.82 -15.21 19.23
C HIS A 702 13.21 -15.68 18.76
N SER A 703 14.26 -14.93 19.06
CA SER A 703 15.65 -15.28 18.73
C SER A 703 16.14 -16.59 19.36
N GLU A 704 15.64 -16.93 20.55
CA GLU A 704 15.97 -18.19 21.24
C GLU A 704 15.21 -19.38 20.62
N MET A 705 14.16 -19.11 19.84
CA MET A 705 13.29 -20.13 19.25
C MET A 705 13.47 -20.34 17.73
N LEU A 706 14.34 -19.57 17.07
CA LEU A 706 14.50 -19.60 15.59
C LEU A 706 14.84 -20.99 15.00
N HIS A 707 15.41 -21.88 15.81
CA HIS A 707 15.84 -23.23 15.39
C HIS A 707 15.04 -24.35 16.06
N THR A 708 13.96 -23.97 16.74
CA THR A 708 13.08 -24.88 17.49
C THR A 708 11.70 -24.81 16.86
N GLN A 709 11.11 -25.95 16.49
CA GLN A 709 9.70 -26.01 16.08
C GLN A 709 8.78 -25.91 17.30
N THR A 710 9.01 -24.88 18.13
CA THR A 710 8.29 -24.70 19.39
C THR A 710 6.85 -24.29 19.13
N VAL A 711 5.96 -24.82 19.96
CA VAL A 711 4.55 -24.44 20.01
C VAL A 711 4.32 -23.73 21.34
N VAL A 712 3.76 -22.53 21.29
CA VAL A 712 3.43 -21.69 22.44
C VAL A 712 1.91 -21.57 22.53
N GLN A 713 1.34 -22.08 23.63
CA GLN A 713 -0.07 -21.90 23.95
C GLN A 713 -0.29 -20.50 24.55
N GLY A 714 -1.32 -19.81 24.10
CA GLY A 714 -1.77 -18.57 24.72
C GLY A 714 -2.38 -18.80 26.12
N PRO A 715 -2.43 -17.78 26.98
CA PRO A 715 -1.93 -16.44 26.73
C PRO A 715 -0.41 -16.32 26.93
N ALA A 716 0.28 -15.67 26.00
CA ALA A 716 1.74 -15.51 26.03
C ALA A 716 2.20 -14.27 25.25
N ILE A 717 3.41 -13.80 25.54
CA ILE A 717 4.08 -12.75 24.76
C ILE A 717 5.32 -13.33 24.08
N ILE A 718 5.45 -13.12 22.77
CA ILE A 718 6.65 -13.46 22.01
C ILE A 718 7.32 -12.15 21.57
N MET A 719 8.52 -11.90 22.09
CA MET A 719 9.31 -10.71 21.75
C MET A 719 10.20 -10.98 20.54
N GLN A 720 10.00 -10.21 19.47
CA GLN A 720 10.93 -10.10 18.35
C GLN A 720 11.84 -8.88 18.55
N ASN A 721 12.93 -8.81 17.77
CA ASN A 721 13.86 -7.68 17.85
C ASN A 721 13.24 -6.32 17.47
N GLN A 722 12.08 -6.30 16.81
CA GLN A 722 11.46 -5.07 16.26
C GLN A 722 9.94 -5.00 16.51
N ALA A 723 9.35 -6.03 17.12
CA ALA A 723 7.91 -6.13 17.35
C ALA A 723 7.62 -6.99 18.59
N THR A 724 6.42 -6.82 19.16
CA THR A 724 5.92 -7.67 20.24
C THR A 724 4.67 -8.38 19.76
N VAL A 725 4.64 -9.70 19.84
CA VAL A 725 3.49 -10.53 19.45
C VAL A 725 2.72 -10.89 20.72
N VAL A 726 1.42 -10.59 20.72
CA VAL A 726 0.51 -10.99 21.79
C VAL A 726 -0.27 -12.21 21.32
N VAL A 727 -0.05 -13.36 21.96
CA VAL A 727 -0.81 -14.59 21.72
C VAL A 727 -1.95 -14.63 22.75
N GLU A 728 -3.18 -14.38 22.31
CA GLU A 728 -4.36 -14.40 23.21
C GLU A 728 -4.74 -15.84 23.61
N SER A 729 -5.55 -15.99 24.67
CA SER A 729 -5.85 -17.27 25.34
C SER A 729 -6.39 -18.39 24.43
N GLU A 730 -7.11 -18.05 23.36
CA GLU A 730 -7.69 -19.02 22.41
C GLU A 730 -6.73 -19.40 21.27
N TRP A 731 -5.55 -18.79 21.23
CA TRP A 731 -4.59 -18.92 20.14
C TRP A 731 -3.38 -19.76 20.53
N THR A 732 -2.88 -20.50 19.56
CA THR A 732 -1.57 -21.15 19.61
C THR A 732 -0.65 -20.52 18.59
N ALA A 733 0.60 -20.26 18.96
CA ALA A 733 1.65 -19.86 18.04
C ALA A 733 2.63 -21.02 17.78
N GLU A 734 2.90 -21.31 16.52
CA GLU A 734 3.90 -22.27 16.05
C GLU A 734 5.07 -21.53 15.40
N ILE A 735 6.29 -21.84 15.81
CA ILE A 735 7.51 -21.36 15.16
C ILE A 735 7.84 -22.28 13.98
N LEU A 736 7.87 -21.72 12.77
CA LEU A 736 8.15 -22.45 11.54
C LEU A 736 9.66 -22.61 11.31
N PRO A 737 10.12 -23.55 10.46
CA PRO A 737 11.54 -23.77 10.18
C PRO A 737 12.29 -22.56 9.63
N ASN A 738 11.59 -21.64 8.96
CA ASN A 738 12.15 -20.39 8.47
C ASN A 738 12.17 -19.28 9.55
N GLY A 739 11.76 -19.58 10.78
CA GLY A 739 11.63 -18.65 11.89
C GLY A 739 10.34 -17.81 11.87
N ASP A 740 9.45 -17.98 10.89
CA ASP A 740 8.17 -17.27 10.87
C ASP A 740 7.22 -17.83 11.94
N LEU A 741 6.21 -17.06 12.32
CA LEU A 741 5.21 -17.42 13.31
C LEU A 741 3.88 -17.70 12.60
N TYR A 742 3.29 -18.86 12.90
CA TYR A 742 1.93 -19.19 12.49
C TYR A 742 1.02 -19.28 13.71
N LEU A 743 0.02 -18.41 13.77
CA LEU A 743 -0.95 -18.36 14.86
C LEU A 743 -2.27 -18.95 14.38
N TYR A 744 -2.83 -19.87 15.15
CA TYR A 744 -4.12 -20.49 14.84
C TYR A 744 -4.99 -20.66 16.09
N LEU A 745 -6.31 -20.60 15.90
CA LEU A 745 -7.26 -20.88 16.96
C LEU A 745 -7.17 -22.36 17.38
N SER A 746 -7.03 -22.58 18.67
CA SER A 746 -7.00 -23.92 19.27
C SER A 746 -8.41 -24.33 19.70
N ALA A 747 -8.68 -25.64 19.77
CA ALA A 747 -9.94 -26.11 20.36
C ALA A 747 -10.03 -25.54 21.80
N PRO A 748 -11.20 -25.04 22.23
CA PRO A 748 -11.32 -24.36 23.52
C PRO A 748 -10.81 -25.25 24.65
N SER A 749 -9.83 -24.73 25.40
CA SER A 749 -9.43 -25.34 26.67
C SER A 749 -10.61 -25.24 27.63
N SER A 750 -11.08 -26.39 28.12
CA SER A 750 -12.19 -26.50 29.07
C SER A 750 -11.97 -25.70 30.37
N ALA A 751 -10.74 -25.27 30.65
CA ALA A 751 -10.39 -24.59 31.89
C ALA A 751 -10.91 -23.14 32.03
N LEU A 752 -11.34 -22.49 30.93
CA LEU A 752 -11.92 -21.13 30.96
C LEU A 752 -13.42 -21.09 30.63
N ALA A 753 -13.97 -22.17 30.06
CA ALA A 753 -15.40 -22.28 29.79
C ALA A 753 -16.23 -22.44 31.08
N ASP A 754 -15.63 -22.99 32.14
CA ASP A 754 -16.30 -23.28 33.41
C ASP A 754 -16.49 -22.07 34.35
N GLN A 755 -16.14 -20.83 33.92
CA GLN A 755 -16.28 -19.64 34.77
C GLN A 755 -17.23 -18.55 34.24
N VAL A 756 -17.84 -18.73 33.07
CA VAL A 756 -18.90 -17.82 32.60
C VAL A 756 -20.24 -18.36 33.09
N HIS A 757 -20.52 -18.16 34.38
CA HIS A 757 -21.84 -18.44 34.94
C HIS A 757 -22.81 -17.32 34.58
N ASP A 758 -23.80 -17.73 33.79
CA ASP A 758 -25.19 -17.26 33.72
C ASP A 758 -25.57 -16.16 34.72
N GLN A 759 -25.72 -14.94 34.22
CA GLN A 759 -26.63 -13.96 34.80
C GLN A 759 -27.61 -13.52 33.71
N ASP A 760 -28.74 -14.23 33.65
CA ASP A 760 -30.00 -13.76 33.07
C ASP A 760 -30.43 -12.47 33.79
N VAL A 761 -29.88 -11.34 33.37
CA VAL A 761 -30.43 -10.02 33.63
C VAL A 761 -30.77 -9.44 32.27
N ALA A 762 -32.06 -9.20 32.03
CA ALA A 762 -32.53 -8.45 30.86
C ALA A 762 -31.63 -7.21 30.70
N PRO A 763 -31.05 -6.95 29.51
CA PRO A 763 -30.06 -5.90 29.37
C PRO A 763 -30.74 -4.57 29.72
N VAL A 764 -30.42 -4.04 30.89
CA VAL A 764 -30.53 -2.60 31.11
C VAL A 764 -29.64 -2.02 30.04
N VAL A 765 -30.22 -1.33 29.06
CA VAL A 765 -29.48 -0.61 28.03
C VAL A 765 -28.81 0.57 28.73
N VAL A 766 -27.76 0.28 29.49
CA VAL A 766 -26.81 1.26 29.98
C VAL A 766 -26.06 1.72 28.74
N MET A 767 -26.08 3.01 28.46
CA MET A 767 -25.37 3.61 27.34
C MET A 767 -23.86 3.48 27.58
N ASP A 768 -23.28 2.33 27.20
CA ASP A 768 -21.84 2.10 27.26
C ASP A 768 -21.17 2.91 26.13
N PRO A 769 -20.37 3.94 26.46
CA PRO A 769 -19.72 4.79 25.47
C PRO A 769 -18.76 4.04 24.54
N ILE A 770 -18.17 2.93 25.00
CA ILE A 770 -17.27 2.08 24.20
C ILE A 770 -18.08 1.33 23.13
N GLN A 771 -19.18 0.68 23.54
CA GLN A 771 -20.06 -0.03 22.61
C GLN A 771 -20.73 0.92 21.62
N LEU A 772 -21.13 2.11 22.07
CA LEU A 772 -21.70 3.13 21.20
C LEU A 772 -20.70 3.59 20.13
N SER A 773 -19.42 3.74 20.50
CA SER A 773 -18.34 4.08 19.55
C SER A 773 -18.14 2.96 18.52
N VAL A 774 -18.10 1.69 18.96
CA VAL A 774 -18.01 0.52 18.07
C VAL A 774 -19.21 0.44 17.12
N PHE A 775 -20.43 0.60 17.65
CA PHE A 775 -21.65 0.59 16.85
C PHE A 775 -21.67 1.73 15.80
N SER A 776 -21.29 2.95 16.19
CA SER A 776 -21.22 4.09 15.28
C SER A 776 -20.29 3.82 14.10
N HIS A 777 -19.10 3.27 14.35
CA HIS A 777 -18.17 2.87 13.30
C HIS A 777 -18.75 1.80 12.35
N ARG A 778 -19.47 0.81 12.89
CA ARG A 778 -20.11 -0.25 12.09
C ARG A 778 -21.26 0.26 11.23
N PHE A 779 -22.17 1.03 11.82
CA PHE A 779 -23.35 1.55 11.14
C PHE A 779 -22.95 2.46 9.97
N MET A 780 -21.98 3.35 10.17
CA MET A 780 -21.48 4.22 9.11
C MET A 780 -20.82 3.41 7.97
N GLY A 781 -20.13 2.32 8.31
CA GLY A 781 -19.57 1.40 7.31
C GLY A 781 -20.61 0.86 6.33
N ILE A 782 -21.79 0.47 6.81
CA ILE A 782 -22.88 -0.03 5.95
C ILE A 782 -23.39 1.07 5.00
N ALA A 783 -23.59 2.29 5.50
CA ALA A 783 -24.08 3.40 4.68
C ALA A 783 -23.07 3.77 3.57
N GLU A 784 -21.78 3.85 3.90
CA GLU A 784 -20.70 4.08 2.94
C GLU A 784 -20.62 2.96 1.89
N GLN A 785 -20.82 1.71 2.31
CA GLN A 785 -20.84 0.54 1.42
C GLN A 785 -21.94 0.65 0.37
N MET A 786 -23.17 0.95 0.78
CA MET A 786 -24.30 1.12 -0.13
C MET A 786 -24.06 2.26 -1.13
N GLY A 787 -23.54 3.40 -0.65
CA GLY A 787 -23.23 4.55 -1.50
C GLY A 787 -22.17 4.23 -2.57
N ARG A 788 -21.09 3.52 -2.21
CA ARG A 788 -20.04 3.12 -3.15
C ARG A 788 -20.55 2.18 -4.24
N THR A 789 -21.37 1.19 -3.89
CA THR A 789 -21.95 0.26 -4.88
C THR A 789 -22.84 1.00 -5.88
N LEU A 790 -23.68 1.93 -5.41
CA LEU A 790 -24.49 2.78 -6.28
C LEU A 790 -23.63 3.62 -7.23
N ALA A 791 -22.58 4.27 -6.71
CA ALA A 791 -21.68 5.09 -7.51
C ALA A 791 -20.96 4.26 -8.61
N ARG A 792 -20.50 3.05 -8.29
CA ARG A 792 -19.76 2.18 -9.24
C ARG A 792 -20.64 1.54 -10.31
N THR A 793 -21.93 1.35 -10.03
CA THR A 793 -22.91 0.74 -10.96
C THR A 793 -23.76 1.77 -11.70
N SER A 794 -23.59 3.06 -11.37
CA SER A 794 -24.31 4.15 -12.00
C SER A 794 -24.04 4.22 -13.51
N VAL A 795 -25.13 4.39 -14.26
CA VAL A 795 -25.10 4.61 -15.72
C VAL A 795 -25.07 6.10 -16.05
N SER A 796 -25.50 6.94 -15.09
CA SER A 796 -25.52 8.40 -15.23
C SER A 796 -24.41 9.02 -14.39
N VAL A 797 -23.65 9.93 -15.00
CA VAL A 797 -22.64 10.75 -14.33
C VAL A 797 -23.25 11.62 -13.22
N ASN A 798 -24.56 11.95 -13.29
CA ASN A 798 -25.24 12.73 -12.25
C ASN A 798 -25.68 11.88 -11.04
N ILE A 799 -25.77 10.55 -11.21
CA ILE A 799 -26.09 9.62 -10.10
C ILE A 799 -24.81 9.20 -9.37
N LYS A 800 -23.69 9.15 -10.11
CA LYS A 800 -22.34 8.94 -9.58
C LYS A 800 -21.90 10.11 -8.72
#